data_AF-R4K8T5-F1
#
_entry.id   AF-R4K8T5-F1
#
_cell.length_a   1.000
_cell.length_b   1.000
_cell.length_c   1.000
_cell.angle_alpha   90.00
_cell.angle_beta   90.00
_cell.angle_gamma   90.00
#
_symmetry.space_group_name_H-M   'P 1'
#
loop_
_entity.id
_entity.type
_entity.pdbx_description
1 polymer ?
#
loop_
_entity_poly.entity_id
_entity_poly.type
_entity_poly.pdbx_seq_one_letter_code
_entity_poly.pdbx_strand_id
1 'polypeptide(L)'
;MEHIFNIVTIFKRDMKSIIHNPIALIIITGLCILPSLYAWVNIKACWNPYENTGTIPVAVVNKDKMISFKNKNLNMGNEIVKNLKSNNKIGWKFVSQREGDLGIVDGTYYAEIEIPEDFSSSFVSILSDNPKKPQITYKVNTKENPVAGKITDVAKNTLIDQITSNFIVTVNQTLFSSLNEVGQDAQKNRDNIIKVKDDIININNNMDLITSTLQSINISSGNLGTFLTELRATIPSVESGLNSVIQSNENNAAMIKSTQTTLNNSANNIQINLNNENASIYRIQSMLNNLNEMSLNSNTSQFNSVASGINSAIDGANNSNNAIIDYLQKINGAIPNADIANMVSSLNNIQTSLNGEKNNVNNLQQNFSKTNNINKGILNSLNNSTASVNSQLTNSINQYNSKARGSLNSIGNSLITATNDATYLMQQAQDTNKQIDKLMGSAIEGTTLASKVSGDLNSRLLEFKDIIAKLASKLQLVNNNDLQQIISILQSNPQFMADFIANPFNLKDESIYTTPNYGSSMAPIYTVLAIWVGSLLLTSILTTKTVPTEEYRKLSLREKHFGKMLTFISLSVIQSLIVSLGDKFLLGVYTVNTSLMIAFAVVSGITFSIIVYTLVSVLGNVGKALAIILLIVQVAGSGGTYPIQLDPLAFRIVQPMLPFTYSVGGFREAIGGPLISTVMMDFSMLILISILFILLGLFFKRPLDPVISKFEAKFKKSGIGE
;
A
#
# COMPACT_ATOMS: atom_id res chain seq x y z
N MET A 1 -47.34 53.77 27.86
CA MET A 1 -46.61 54.04 29.12
C MET A 1 -47.28 53.38 30.33
N GLU A 2 -48.61 53.38 30.44
CA GLU A 2 -49.36 52.81 31.56
C GLU A 2 -49.05 51.33 31.86
N HIS A 3 -48.98 50.46 30.83
CA HIS A 3 -48.62 49.04 31.01
C HIS A 3 -47.24 48.81 31.63
N ILE A 4 -46.25 49.64 31.28
CA ILE A 4 -44.89 49.54 31.82
C ILE A 4 -44.88 49.97 33.30
N PHE A 5 -45.62 51.03 33.63
CA PHE A 5 -45.78 51.49 35.00
C PHE A 5 -46.40 50.39 35.89
N ASN A 6 -47.43 49.69 35.38
CA ASN A 6 -48.07 48.57 36.08
C ASN A 6 -47.11 47.40 36.33
N ILE A 7 -46.32 47.01 35.33
CA ILE A 7 -45.28 45.98 35.44
C ILE A 7 -44.25 46.33 36.52
N VAL A 8 -43.73 47.55 36.49
CA VAL A 8 -42.73 48.03 37.46
C VAL A 8 -43.32 48.11 38.88
N THR A 9 -44.60 48.45 39.01
CA THR A 9 -45.29 48.53 40.31
C THR A 9 -45.39 47.15 40.98
N ILE A 10 -45.74 46.10 40.22
CA ILE A 10 -45.75 44.72 40.72
C ILE A 10 -44.36 44.31 41.22
N PHE A 11 -43.33 44.58 40.42
CA PHE A 11 -41.94 44.28 40.75
C PHE A 11 -41.48 45.01 42.03
N LYS A 12 -41.69 46.32 42.12
CA LYS A 12 -41.33 47.13 43.30
C LYS A 12 -42.02 46.61 44.57
N ARG A 13 -43.29 46.23 44.47
CA ARG A 13 -44.04 45.69 45.60
C ARG A 13 -43.51 44.33 46.04
N ASP A 14 -43.16 43.44 45.11
CA ASP A 14 -42.51 42.17 45.45
C ASP A 14 -41.16 42.40 46.13
N MET A 15 -40.28 43.25 45.57
CA MET A 15 -39.00 43.60 46.19
C MET A 15 -39.17 44.19 47.60
N LYS A 16 -40.11 45.13 47.76
CA LYS A 16 -40.43 45.70 49.07
C LYS A 16 -40.91 44.64 50.06
N SER A 17 -41.76 43.71 49.61
CA SER A 17 -42.29 42.61 50.44
C SER A 17 -41.18 41.66 50.90
N ILE A 18 -40.20 41.39 50.04
CA ILE A 18 -39.04 40.55 50.35
C ILE A 18 -38.16 41.21 51.41
N ILE A 19 -37.87 42.50 51.25
CA ILE A 19 -36.97 43.24 52.15
C ILE A 19 -37.62 43.48 53.53
N HIS A 20 -38.92 43.76 53.59
CA HIS A 20 -39.60 44.11 54.85
C HIS A 20 -40.10 42.90 55.65
N ASN A 21 -40.23 41.72 55.04
CA ASN A 21 -40.64 40.51 55.75
C ASN A 21 -39.43 39.65 56.11
N PRO A 22 -39.07 39.51 57.40
CA PRO A 22 -37.85 38.80 57.82
C PRO A 22 -37.85 37.32 57.42
N ILE A 23 -39.01 36.65 57.44
CA ILE A 23 -39.12 35.24 57.03
C ILE A 23 -38.90 35.11 55.52
N ALA A 24 -39.52 36.00 54.73
CA ALA A 24 -39.32 36.00 53.28
C ALA A 24 -37.86 36.30 52.91
N LEU A 25 -37.21 37.23 53.61
CA LEU A 25 -35.80 37.56 53.42
C LEU A 25 -34.88 36.37 53.71
N ILE A 26 -35.10 35.64 54.81
CA ILE A 26 -34.33 34.44 55.16
C ILE A 26 -34.50 33.36 54.10
N ILE A 27 -35.75 33.05 53.71
CA ILE A 27 -36.03 32.02 52.69
C ILE A 27 -35.38 32.39 51.35
N ILE A 28 -35.50 33.65 50.93
CA ILE A 28 -34.93 34.11 49.66
C ILE A 28 -33.41 34.16 49.69
N THR A 29 -32.81 34.55 50.81
CA THR A 29 -31.35 34.50 50.99
C THR A 29 -30.86 33.05 50.89
N GLY A 30 -31.54 32.11 51.57
CA GLY A 30 -31.27 30.68 51.45
C GLY A 30 -31.40 30.17 50.01
N LEU A 31 -32.47 30.55 49.30
CA LEU A 31 -32.67 30.22 47.89
C LEU A 31 -31.62 30.82 46.97
N CYS A 32 -31.08 31.99 47.31
CA CYS A 32 -30.03 32.62 46.51
C CYS A 32 -28.67 31.93 46.68
N ILE A 33 -28.41 31.33 47.85
CA ILE A 33 -27.14 30.64 48.14
C ILE A 33 -27.18 29.17 47.72
N LEU A 34 -28.31 28.49 47.90
CA LEU A 34 -28.46 27.03 47.72
C LEU A 34 -27.90 26.48 46.40
N PRO A 35 -28.11 27.10 45.23
CA PRO A 35 -27.58 26.59 43.97
C PRO A 35 -26.05 26.66 43.91
N SER A 36 -25.46 27.67 44.54
CA SER A 36 -24.01 27.85 44.60
C SER A 36 -23.31 26.73 45.35
N LEU A 37 -23.94 26.19 46.41
CA LEU A 37 -23.41 25.04 47.15
C LEU A 37 -23.23 23.82 46.24
N TYR A 38 -24.16 23.60 45.30
CA TYR A 38 -24.04 22.51 44.33
C TYR A 38 -22.80 22.70 43.43
N ALA A 39 -22.62 23.89 42.85
CA ALA A 39 -21.45 24.18 42.03
C ALA A 39 -20.17 24.02 42.85
N TRP A 40 -20.10 24.64 44.02
CA TRP A 40 -18.85 24.71 44.77
C TRP A 40 -18.38 23.35 45.29
N VAL A 41 -19.29 22.52 45.81
CA VAL A 41 -18.95 21.18 46.30
C VAL A 41 -18.44 20.30 45.16
N ASN A 42 -19.08 20.34 43.99
CA ASN A 42 -18.68 19.51 42.84
C ASN A 42 -17.37 19.99 42.21
N ILE A 43 -17.18 21.30 42.03
CA ILE A 43 -15.93 21.86 41.52
C ILE A 43 -14.76 21.50 42.46
N LYS A 44 -14.97 21.60 43.78
CA LYS A 44 -13.95 21.24 44.77
C LYS A 44 -13.64 19.74 44.78
N ALA A 45 -14.65 18.89 44.66
CA ALA A 45 -14.46 17.44 44.60
C ALA A 45 -13.64 17.01 43.36
N CYS A 46 -13.84 17.69 42.23
CA CYS A 46 -13.11 17.44 41.00
C CYS A 46 -11.87 18.35 40.83
N TRP A 47 -11.31 18.93 41.89
CA TRP A 47 -10.28 19.96 41.72
C TRP A 47 -9.04 19.48 40.95
N ASN A 48 -8.44 18.35 41.36
CA ASN A 48 -7.18 17.81 40.80
C ASN A 48 -7.14 16.25 40.73
N PRO A 49 -8.09 15.56 40.08
CA PRO A 49 -8.12 14.09 40.05
C PRO A 49 -6.93 13.44 39.31
N TYR A 50 -6.32 14.15 38.35
CA TYR A 50 -5.21 13.62 37.53
C TYR A 50 -3.83 14.04 38.02
N GLU A 51 -3.73 15.03 38.90
CA GLU A 51 -2.46 15.46 39.50
C GLU A 51 -2.22 14.84 40.87
N ASN A 52 -3.29 14.40 41.55
CA ASN A 52 -3.22 13.78 42.87
C ASN A 52 -3.22 12.23 42.78
N THR A 53 -2.43 11.68 41.86
CA THR A 53 -2.37 10.23 41.58
C THR A 53 -1.51 9.44 42.58
N GLY A 54 -0.87 10.12 43.53
CA GLY A 54 -0.05 9.50 44.57
C GLY A 54 -0.83 8.60 45.54
N THR A 55 -2.15 8.73 45.56
CA THR A 55 -3.06 7.90 46.38
C THR A 55 -3.55 6.65 45.64
N ILE A 56 -3.30 6.53 44.34
CA ILE A 56 -3.72 5.37 43.54
C ILE A 56 -2.65 4.28 43.64
N PRO A 57 -2.97 3.12 44.24
CA PRO A 57 -2.00 2.08 44.46
C PRO A 57 -1.71 1.32 43.16
N VAL A 58 -0.46 1.39 42.70
CA VAL A 58 0.02 0.68 41.50
C VAL A 58 1.10 -0.32 41.92
N ALA A 59 0.81 -1.61 41.75
CA ALA A 59 1.75 -2.68 42.06
C ALA A 59 2.91 -2.71 41.05
N VAL A 60 4.12 -2.92 41.55
CA VAL A 60 5.33 -3.10 40.75
C VAL A 60 5.97 -4.42 41.18
N VAL A 61 6.00 -5.38 40.27
CA VAL A 61 6.64 -6.68 40.44
C VAL A 61 7.90 -6.71 39.57
N ASN A 62 9.06 -6.89 40.19
CA ASN A 62 10.34 -7.00 39.48
C ASN A 62 10.88 -8.42 39.56
N LYS A 63 10.96 -9.11 38.41
CA LYS A 63 11.59 -10.44 38.28
C LYS A 63 12.96 -10.38 37.61
N ASP A 64 13.42 -9.20 37.21
CA ASP A 64 14.62 -9.04 36.36
C ASP A 64 15.89 -9.58 37.02
N LYS A 65 16.68 -10.32 36.23
CA LYS A 65 17.92 -10.94 36.68
C LYS A 65 19.13 -10.09 36.32
N MET A 66 20.12 -10.05 37.21
CA MET A 66 21.39 -9.38 36.97
C MET A 66 22.16 -10.08 35.85
N ILE A 67 22.76 -9.29 34.95
CA ILE A 67 23.61 -9.75 33.86
C ILE A 67 25.01 -9.15 33.99
N SER A 68 26.02 -9.85 33.45
CA SER A 68 27.38 -9.31 33.31
C SER A 68 27.63 -8.91 31.86
N PHE A 69 27.97 -7.66 31.62
CA PHE A 69 28.25 -7.11 30.29
C PHE A 69 29.51 -6.24 30.35
N LYS A 70 30.54 -6.57 29.54
CA LYS A 70 31.85 -5.87 29.50
C LYS A 70 32.44 -5.58 30.90
N ASN A 71 32.51 -6.60 31.77
CA ASN A 71 33.00 -6.52 33.15
C ASN A 71 32.21 -5.60 34.10
N LYS A 72 30.99 -5.20 33.74
CA LYS A 72 30.03 -4.52 34.62
C LYS A 72 28.79 -5.38 34.85
N ASN A 73 28.38 -5.48 36.11
CA ASN A 73 27.10 -6.10 36.46
C ASN A 73 25.98 -5.08 36.28
N LEU A 74 24.99 -5.40 35.44
CA LEU A 74 23.85 -4.54 35.12
C LEU A 74 22.54 -5.23 35.55
N ASN A 75 21.65 -4.46 36.17
CA ASN A 75 20.27 -4.87 36.45
C ASN A 75 19.35 -3.66 36.23
N MET A 76 18.77 -3.57 35.04
CA MET A 76 17.94 -2.45 34.61
C MET A 76 16.61 -2.42 35.37
N GLY A 77 16.04 -3.57 35.72
CA GLY A 77 14.81 -3.66 36.52
C GLY A 77 14.97 -3.00 37.89
N ASN A 78 16.10 -3.20 38.57
CA ASN A 78 16.39 -2.58 39.86
C ASN A 78 16.59 -1.06 39.75
N GLU A 79 17.23 -0.57 38.70
CA GLU A 79 17.37 0.87 38.46
C GLU A 79 16.01 1.52 38.18
N ILE A 80 15.13 0.86 37.42
CA ILE A 80 13.75 1.32 37.23
C ILE A 80 13.01 1.34 38.57
N VAL A 81 13.07 0.27 39.36
CA VAL A 81 12.43 0.21 40.68
C VAL A 81 12.92 1.33 41.60
N LYS A 82 14.22 1.62 41.59
CA LYS A 82 14.82 2.71 42.38
C LYS A 82 14.30 4.08 41.95
N ASN A 83 14.20 4.33 40.64
CA ASN A 83 13.64 5.59 40.13
C ASN A 83 12.15 5.72 40.44
N LEU A 84 11.37 4.64 40.30
CA LEU A 84 9.95 4.63 40.68
C LEU A 84 9.77 4.92 42.17
N LYS A 85 10.63 4.38 43.05
CA LYS A 85 10.60 4.70 44.50
C LYS A 85 10.83 6.19 44.79
N SER A 86 11.60 6.88 43.96
CA SER A 86 11.84 8.33 44.11
C SER A 86 10.70 9.20 43.55
N ASN A 87 9.79 8.61 42.76
CA ASN A 87 8.69 9.31 42.13
C ASN A 87 7.42 9.24 43.00
N ASN A 88 7.08 10.35 43.65
CA ASN A 88 5.90 10.45 44.52
C ASN A 88 4.61 10.85 43.77
N LYS A 89 4.62 10.93 42.43
CA LYS A 89 3.42 11.29 41.66
C LYS A 89 2.42 10.13 41.58
N ILE A 90 2.88 8.89 41.73
CA ILE A 90 2.05 7.68 41.68
C ILE A 90 2.23 6.91 42.98
N GLY A 91 1.17 6.26 43.47
CA GLY A 91 1.21 5.41 44.66
C GLY A 91 1.87 4.06 44.42
N TRP A 92 3.16 4.03 44.10
CA TRP A 92 3.89 2.79 43.82
C TRP A 92 3.91 1.82 45.02
N LYS A 93 3.60 0.55 44.77
CA LYS A 93 3.64 -0.54 45.75
C LYS A 93 4.49 -1.68 45.22
N PHE A 94 5.65 -1.90 45.83
CA PHE A 94 6.59 -2.94 45.39
C PHE A 94 6.25 -4.23 46.10
N VAL A 95 5.77 -5.22 45.34
CA VAL A 95 5.12 -6.42 45.89
C VAL A 95 5.62 -7.69 45.22
N SER A 96 5.29 -8.84 45.83
CA SER A 96 5.53 -10.13 45.19
C SER A 96 4.56 -10.38 44.04
N GLN A 97 4.91 -11.25 43.09
CA GLN A 97 4.03 -11.63 41.98
C GLN A 97 2.63 -12.05 42.46
N ARG A 98 2.58 -12.93 43.47
CA ARG A 98 1.33 -13.47 44.00
C ARG A 98 0.44 -12.36 44.59
N GLU A 99 1.06 -11.40 45.26
CA GLU A 99 0.35 -10.27 45.87
C GLU A 99 -0.11 -9.26 44.80
N GLY A 100 0.69 -9.01 43.77
CA GLY A 100 0.29 -8.20 42.61
C GLY A 100 -0.91 -8.80 41.88
N ASP A 101 -0.81 -10.07 41.49
CA ASP A 101 -1.85 -10.77 40.73
C ASP A 101 -3.18 -10.83 41.51
N LEU A 102 -3.14 -11.16 42.81
CA LEU A 102 -4.34 -11.19 43.65
C LEU A 102 -4.89 -9.77 43.92
N GLY A 103 -3.99 -8.82 44.18
CA GLY A 103 -4.37 -7.44 44.49
C GLY A 103 -5.01 -6.69 43.32
N ILE A 104 -4.70 -7.06 42.08
CA ILE A 104 -5.42 -6.55 40.90
C ILE A 104 -6.84 -7.11 40.83
N VAL A 105 -7.00 -8.39 41.14
CA VAL A 105 -8.29 -9.10 41.06
C VAL A 105 -9.25 -8.66 42.16
N ASP A 106 -8.75 -8.47 43.39
CA ASP A 106 -9.57 -8.06 44.54
C ASP A 106 -9.76 -6.53 44.67
N GLY A 107 -9.10 -5.73 43.82
CA GLY A 107 -9.21 -4.27 43.78
C GLY A 107 -8.26 -3.53 44.72
N THR A 108 -7.37 -4.22 45.42
CA THR A 108 -6.31 -3.61 46.24
C THR A 108 -5.37 -2.72 45.40
N TYR A 109 -5.08 -3.14 44.16
CA TYR A 109 -4.27 -2.40 43.19
C TYR A 109 -5.12 -2.04 41.96
N TYR A 110 -4.97 -0.79 41.50
CA TYR A 110 -5.65 -0.32 40.29
C TYR A 110 -4.92 -0.75 39.01
N ALA A 111 -3.60 -0.91 39.09
CA ALA A 111 -2.77 -1.42 38.02
C ALA A 111 -1.53 -2.15 38.57
N GLU A 112 -0.97 -3.05 37.77
CA GLU A 112 0.24 -3.82 38.06
C GLU A 112 1.20 -3.70 36.88
N ILE A 113 2.47 -3.46 37.19
CA ILE A 113 3.58 -3.47 36.25
C ILE A 113 4.48 -4.66 36.62
N GLU A 114 4.65 -5.57 35.67
CA GLU A 114 5.50 -6.74 35.84
C GLU A 114 6.71 -6.64 34.89
N ILE A 115 7.90 -6.53 35.49
CA ILE A 115 9.20 -6.54 34.80
C ILE A 115 9.67 -8.00 34.73
N PRO A 116 9.82 -8.60 33.53
CA PRO A 116 10.16 -10.02 33.37
C PRO A 116 11.63 -10.33 33.68
N GLU A 117 11.96 -11.62 33.82
CA GLU A 117 13.30 -12.09 34.19
C GLU A 117 14.40 -11.76 33.19
N ASP A 118 14.04 -11.64 31.91
CA ASP A 118 14.94 -11.39 30.78
C ASP A 118 14.99 -9.91 30.37
N PHE A 119 14.47 -9.01 31.20
CA PHE A 119 14.39 -7.60 30.88
C PHE A 119 15.78 -7.00 30.65
N SER A 120 16.73 -7.19 31.57
CA SER A 120 18.11 -6.73 31.44
C SER A 120 18.85 -7.34 30.26
N SER A 121 18.65 -8.64 29.98
CA SER A 121 19.33 -9.33 28.87
C SER A 121 18.81 -8.87 27.51
N SER A 122 17.50 -8.69 27.38
CA SER A 122 16.89 -8.09 26.20
C SER A 122 17.33 -6.63 26.02
N PHE A 123 17.47 -5.88 27.10
CA PHE A 123 17.92 -4.49 27.07
C PHE A 123 19.32 -4.31 26.47
N VAL A 124 20.29 -5.15 26.85
CA VAL A 124 21.67 -5.07 26.31
C VAL A 124 21.83 -5.71 24.93
N SER A 125 20.89 -6.56 24.51
CA SER A 125 20.95 -7.25 23.22
C SER A 125 20.94 -6.30 22.02
N ILE A 126 20.51 -5.05 22.18
CA ILE A 126 20.55 -4.04 21.12
C ILE A 126 21.97 -3.71 20.63
N LEU A 127 22.98 -3.96 21.47
CA LEU A 127 24.39 -3.78 21.14
C LEU A 127 25.01 -5.05 20.52
N SER A 128 24.20 -6.06 20.21
CA SER A 128 24.61 -7.31 19.58
C SER A 128 24.06 -7.43 18.15
N ASP A 129 24.57 -8.40 17.39
CA ASP A 129 24.14 -8.66 16.01
C ASP A 129 22.67 -9.12 15.88
N ASN A 130 22.00 -9.45 17.00
CA ASN A 130 20.60 -9.88 17.03
C ASN A 130 19.78 -9.17 18.13
N PRO A 131 19.31 -7.94 17.87
CA PRO A 131 18.62 -7.12 18.88
C PRO A 131 17.24 -7.67 19.23
N LYS A 132 16.94 -7.79 20.53
CA LYS A 132 15.63 -8.16 21.09
C LYS A 132 15.00 -6.99 21.83
N LYS A 133 13.69 -6.77 21.62
CA LYS A 133 12.94 -5.69 22.29
C LYS A 133 12.55 -6.12 23.71
N PRO A 134 12.95 -5.38 24.77
CA PRO A 134 12.51 -5.67 26.13
C PRO A 134 10.99 -5.50 26.24
N GLN A 135 10.34 -6.39 26.99
CA GLN A 135 8.89 -6.40 27.22
C GLN A 135 8.59 -6.11 28.69
N ILE A 136 7.46 -5.45 28.95
CA ILE A 136 6.90 -5.25 30.30
C ILE A 136 5.42 -5.52 30.21
N THR A 137 4.88 -6.24 31.18
CA THR A 137 3.44 -6.52 31.26
C THR A 137 2.78 -5.46 32.13
N TYR A 138 1.74 -4.82 31.59
CA TYR A 138 0.91 -3.86 32.30
C TYR A 138 -0.51 -4.41 32.41
N LYS A 139 -0.98 -4.62 33.64
CA LYS A 139 -2.34 -5.09 33.94
C LYS A 139 -3.10 -3.95 34.62
N VAL A 140 -4.36 -3.75 34.28
CA VAL A 140 -5.19 -2.68 34.84
C VAL A 140 -6.56 -3.23 35.22
N ASN A 141 -7.03 -2.86 36.42
CA ASN A 141 -8.38 -3.17 36.86
C ASN A 141 -9.33 -2.06 36.40
N THR A 142 -10.03 -2.29 35.29
CA THR A 142 -11.01 -1.34 34.74
C THR A 142 -12.41 -1.49 35.35
N LYS A 143 -12.61 -2.44 36.28
CA LYS A 143 -13.93 -2.75 36.87
C LYS A 143 -14.35 -1.71 37.91
N GLU A 144 -13.42 -1.25 38.75
CA GLU A 144 -13.72 -0.37 39.88
C GLU A 144 -14.16 1.03 39.46
N ASN A 145 -13.55 1.60 38.41
CA ASN A 145 -13.89 2.93 37.93
C ASN A 145 -13.54 3.10 36.43
N PRO A 146 -14.44 3.62 35.58
CA PRO A 146 -14.16 3.88 34.16
C PRO A 146 -12.98 4.84 33.91
N VAL A 147 -12.69 5.73 34.88
CA VAL A 147 -11.58 6.69 34.83
C VAL A 147 -10.26 6.07 35.36
N ALA A 148 -10.32 4.92 36.04
CA ALA A 148 -9.14 4.21 36.55
C ALA A 148 -8.11 3.95 35.45
N GLY A 149 -8.55 3.52 34.26
CA GLY A 149 -7.67 3.29 33.12
C GLY A 149 -6.90 4.55 32.72
N LYS A 150 -7.58 5.70 32.64
CA LYS A 150 -6.96 6.99 32.31
C LYS A 150 -6.01 7.50 33.39
N ILE A 151 -6.32 7.26 34.65
CA ILE A 151 -5.46 7.66 35.76
C ILE A 151 -4.20 6.77 35.83
N THR A 152 -4.37 5.46 35.65
CA THR A 152 -3.25 4.51 35.68
C THR A 152 -2.41 4.55 34.40
N ASP A 153 -2.93 5.05 33.27
CA ASP A 153 -2.13 5.42 32.10
C ASP A 153 -1.02 6.43 32.44
N VAL A 154 -1.24 7.33 33.42
CA VAL A 154 -0.19 8.24 33.91
C VAL A 154 0.97 7.44 34.53
N ALA A 155 0.67 6.36 35.25
CA ALA A 155 1.69 5.45 35.81
C ALA A 155 2.44 4.72 34.69
N LYS A 156 1.72 4.19 33.69
CA LYS A 156 2.32 3.55 32.52
C LYS A 156 3.24 4.50 31.75
N ASN A 157 2.80 5.72 31.47
CA ASN A 157 3.60 6.70 30.74
C ASN A 157 4.81 7.15 31.56
N THR A 158 4.64 7.38 32.87
CA THR A 158 5.76 7.68 33.78
C THR A 158 6.80 6.56 33.76
N LEU A 159 6.37 5.29 33.76
CA LEU A 159 7.28 4.15 33.63
C LEU A 159 8.00 4.17 32.27
N ILE A 160 7.27 4.38 31.17
CA ILE A 160 7.85 4.46 29.81
C ILE A 160 8.89 5.57 29.72
N ASP A 161 8.61 6.75 30.30
CA ASP A 161 9.54 7.88 30.32
C ASP A 161 10.80 7.55 31.13
N GLN A 162 10.64 6.91 32.29
CA GLN A 162 11.78 6.47 33.11
C GLN A 162 12.63 5.42 32.40
N ILE A 163 12.00 4.44 31.75
CA ILE A 163 12.71 3.42 30.97
C ILE A 163 13.43 4.06 29.79
N THR A 164 12.76 4.92 29.04
CA THR A 164 13.31 5.58 27.85
C THR A 164 14.49 6.47 28.23
N SER A 165 14.35 7.27 29.29
CA SER A 165 15.43 8.11 29.79
C SER A 165 16.63 7.27 30.24
N ASN A 166 16.41 6.26 31.09
CA ASN A 166 17.49 5.36 31.54
C ASN A 166 18.12 4.58 30.36
N PHE A 167 17.33 4.19 29.36
CA PHE A 167 17.80 3.54 28.14
C PHE A 167 18.69 4.43 27.32
N ILE A 168 18.25 5.64 26.99
CA ILE A 168 19.04 6.57 26.19
C ILE A 168 20.33 6.92 26.93
N VAL A 169 20.25 7.18 28.24
CA VAL A 169 21.43 7.47 29.07
C VAL A 169 22.41 6.29 29.08
N THR A 170 21.95 5.08 29.37
CA THR A 170 22.81 3.89 29.50
C THR A 170 23.44 3.47 28.17
N VAL A 171 22.66 3.45 27.09
CA VAL A 171 23.14 3.09 25.75
C VAL A 171 24.16 4.12 25.25
N ASN A 172 23.86 5.40 25.40
CA ASN A 172 24.78 6.45 24.96
C ASN A 172 26.03 6.52 25.83
N GLN A 173 25.92 6.44 27.16
CA GLN A 173 27.10 6.32 28.02
C GLN A 173 27.98 5.14 27.60
N THR A 174 27.39 3.98 27.29
CA THR A 174 28.15 2.78 26.91
C THR A 174 28.77 2.90 25.52
N LEU A 175 28.06 3.46 24.54
CA LEU A 175 28.56 3.75 23.19
C LEU A 175 29.68 4.79 23.22
N PHE A 176 29.47 5.93 23.87
CA PHE A 176 30.44 7.03 23.93
C PHE A 176 31.62 6.74 24.84
N SER A 177 31.45 5.95 25.92
CA SER A 177 32.60 5.43 26.69
C SER A 177 33.44 4.46 25.85
N SER A 178 32.82 3.65 24.99
CA SER A 178 33.55 2.79 24.04
C SER A 178 34.27 3.62 22.95
N LEU A 179 33.72 4.78 22.57
CA LEU A 179 34.37 5.72 21.65
C LEU A 179 35.55 6.48 22.29
N ASN A 180 35.53 6.69 23.61
CA ASN A 180 36.57 7.41 24.35
C ASN A 180 37.88 6.61 24.51
N GLU A 181 37.83 5.28 24.38
CA GLU A 181 39.04 4.42 24.37
C GLU A 181 39.78 4.42 23.02
N VAL A 182 39.23 5.06 21.97
CA VAL A 182 39.81 5.07 20.61
C VAL A 182 40.01 6.50 20.10
N GLY A 183 40.97 7.22 20.70
CA GLY A 183 41.31 8.61 20.35
C GLY A 183 41.77 8.84 18.89
N GLN A 184 42.03 7.79 18.10
CA GLN A 184 42.37 7.92 16.67
C GLN A 184 41.15 8.08 15.75
N ASP A 185 39.95 7.66 16.17
CA ASP A 185 38.73 7.77 15.34
C ASP A 185 38.04 9.14 15.45
N ALA A 186 38.38 9.95 16.46
CA ALA A 186 37.85 11.30 16.62
C ALA A 186 38.23 12.23 15.45
N GLN A 187 39.45 12.09 14.94
CA GLN A 187 39.94 12.88 13.81
C GLN A 187 39.32 12.43 12.49
N LYS A 188 39.10 11.12 12.34
CA LYS A 188 38.35 10.54 11.22
C LYS A 188 36.87 10.99 11.22
N ASN A 189 36.25 11.04 12.39
CA ASN A 189 34.88 11.55 12.55
C ASN A 189 34.78 13.06 12.26
N ARG A 190 35.81 13.84 12.62
CA ARG A 190 35.91 15.26 12.25
C ARG A 190 35.94 15.43 10.73
N ASP A 191 36.84 14.72 10.06
CA ASP A 191 36.98 14.82 8.60
C ASP A 191 35.68 14.40 7.91
N ASN A 192 34.98 13.39 8.44
CA ASN A 192 33.67 12.98 7.95
C ASN A 192 32.60 14.06 8.13
N ILE A 193 32.55 14.78 9.26
CA ILE A 193 31.53 15.82 9.47
C ILE A 193 31.81 17.05 8.59
N ILE A 194 33.07 17.44 8.44
CA ILE A 194 33.46 18.50 7.50
C ILE A 194 33.08 18.08 6.07
N LYS A 195 33.34 16.82 5.71
CA LYS A 195 32.95 16.28 4.41
C LYS A 195 31.44 16.32 4.19
N VAL A 196 30.63 15.94 5.18
CA VAL A 196 29.15 16.06 5.10
C VAL A 196 28.71 17.51 4.94
N LYS A 197 29.35 18.45 5.64
CA LYS A 197 29.09 19.89 5.49
C LYS A 197 29.33 20.33 4.04
N ASP A 198 30.50 19.99 3.51
CA ASP A 198 30.92 20.35 2.16
C ASP A 198 30.05 19.64 1.12
N ASP A 199 29.65 18.39 1.35
CA ASP A 199 28.74 17.62 0.49
C ASP A 199 27.35 18.28 0.42
N ILE A 200 26.78 18.73 1.55
CA ILE A 200 25.49 19.43 1.55
C ILE A 200 25.57 20.76 0.78
N ILE A 201 26.66 21.51 0.94
CA ILE A 201 26.92 22.75 0.20
C ILE A 201 27.06 22.46 -1.30
N ASN A 202 27.82 21.42 -1.65
CA ASN A 202 28.04 21.01 -3.04
C ASN A 202 26.74 20.52 -3.70
N ILE A 203 25.91 19.75 -2.99
CA ILE A 203 24.59 19.34 -3.46
C ILE A 203 23.72 20.55 -3.73
N ASN A 204 23.69 21.54 -2.82
CA ASN A 204 22.94 22.77 -3.03
C ASN A 204 23.42 23.54 -4.27
N ASN A 205 24.72 23.74 -4.39
CA ASN A 205 25.32 24.49 -5.50
C ASN A 205 25.08 23.83 -6.86
N ASN A 206 24.95 22.50 -6.88
CA ASN A 206 24.70 21.72 -8.09
C ASN A 206 23.25 21.23 -8.21
N MET A 207 22.32 21.73 -7.39
CA MET A 207 20.96 21.20 -7.31
C MET A 207 20.23 21.28 -8.66
N ASP A 208 20.39 22.38 -9.40
CA ASP A 208 19.77 22.57 -10.71
C ASP A 208 20.37 21.63 -11.78
N LEU A 209 21.67 21.36 -11.70
CA LEU A 209 22.34 20.40 -12.57
C LEU A 209 21.88 18.96 -12.27
N ILE A 210 21.78 18.60 -10.99
CA ILE A 210 21.33 17.28 -10.55
C ILE A 210 19.88 17.04 -11.01
N THR A 211 18.99 17.98 -10.75
CA THR A 211 17.56 17.86 -11.10
C THR A 211 17.34 17.82 -12.61
N SER A 212 18.03 18.67 -13.38
CA SER A 212 17.99 18.62 -14.86
C SER A 212 18.55 17.32 -15.45
N THR A 213 19.61 16.77 -14.84
CA THR A 213 20.16 15.46 -15.24
C THR A 213 19.17 14.33 -14.94
N LEU A 214 18.57 14.31 -13.75
CA LEU A 214 17.56 13.30 -13.39
C LEU A 214 16.32 13.39 -14.29
N GLN A 215 15.87 14.60 -14.63
CA GLN A 215 14.78 14.80 -15.58
C GLN A 215 15.14 14.30 -16.98
N SER A 216 16.38 14.52 -17.42
CA SER A 216 16.87 14.00 -18.71
C SER A 216 16.91 12.48 -18.70
N ILE A 217 17.40 11.85 -17.63
CA ILE A 217 17.38 10.39 -17.45
C ILE A 217 15.95 9.86 -17.48
N ASN A 218 15.01 10.53 -16.79
CA ASN A 218 13.61 10.15 -16.75
C ASN A 218 12.98 10.12 -18.15
N ILE A 219 13.17 11.20 -18.92
CA ILE A 219 12.65 11.35 -20.28
C ILE A 219 13.33 10.37 -21.24
N SER A 220 14.67 10.29 -21.24
CA SER A 220 15.41 9.41 -22.14
C SER A 220 15.12 7.94 -21.87
N SER A 221 14.98 7.54 -20.60
CA SER A 221 14.59 6.18 -20.25
C SER A 221 13.15 5.88 -20.68
N GLY A 222 12.24 6.84 -20.52
CA GLY A 222 10.86 6.72 -21.03
C GLY A 222 10.83 6.51 -22.55
N ASN A 223 11.54 7.37 -23.30
CA ASN A 223 11.63 7.28 -24.76
C ASN A 223 12.27 5.96 -25.22
N LEU A 224 13.34 5.51 -24.55
CA LEU A 224 13.96 4.22 -24.86
C LEU A 224 13.01 3.06 -24.55
N GLY A 225 12.25 3.12 -23.46
CA GLY A 225 11.23 2.13 -23.11
C GLY A 225 10.13 2.04 -24.18
N THR A 226 9.66 3.19 -24.70
CA THR A 226 8.72 3.23 -25.82
C THR A 226 9.30 2.60 -27.08
N PHE A 227 10.52 3.01 -27.48
CA PHE A 227 11.20 2.44 -28.64
C PHE A 227 11.40 0.92 -28.53
N LEU A 228 11.83 0.43 -27.37
CA LEU A 228 11.99 -1.01 -27.12
C LEU A 228 10.65 -1.75 -27.17
N THR A 229 9.56 -1.12 -26.73
CA THR A 229 8.21 -1.71 -26.80
C THR A 229 7.73 -1.81 -28.25
N GLU A 230 7.94 -0.78 -29.06
CA GLU A 230 7.64 -0.78 -30.49
C GLU A 230 8.48 -1.84 -31.22
N LEU A 231 9.77 -1.92 -30.92
CA LEU A 231 10.65 -2.95 -31.48
C LEU A 231 10.18 -4.36 -31.05
N ARG A 232 9.74 -4.54 -29.80
CA ARG A 232 9.27 -5.84 -29.29
C ARG A 232 8.02 -6.30 -30.03
N ALA A 233 7.16 -5.35 -30.40
CA ALA A 233 5.95 -5.63 -31.18
C ALA A 233 6.25 -6.19 -32.58
N THR A 234 7.49 -6.07 -33.08
CA THR A 234 7.92 -6.67 -34.36
C THR A 234 8.36 -8.14 -34.24
N ILE A 235 8.69 -8.62 -33.04
CA ILE A 235 9.14 -10.00 -32.80
C ILE A 235 8.14 -11.07 -33.28
N PRO A 236 6.82 -10.93 -33.05
CA PRO A 236 5.84 -11.89 -33.57
C PRO A 236 5.86 -12.02 -35.10
N SER A 237 6.15 -10.94 -35.83
CA SER A 237 6.28 -10.99 -37.29
C SER A 237 7.52 -11.77 -37.73
N VAL A 238 8.64 -11.61 -37.00
CA VAL A 238 9.86 -12.40 -37.23
C VAL A 238 9.61 -13.88 -36.92
N GLU A 239 8.93 -14.18 -35.82
CA GLU A 239 8.55 -15.54 -35.44
C GLU A 239 7.65 -16.19 -36.52
N SER A 240 6.65 -15.47 -37.01
CA SER A 240 5.80 -15.94 -38.11
C SER A 240 6.60 -16.23 -39.38
N GLY A 241 7.54 -15.35 -39.74
CA GLY A 241 8.42 -15.53 -40.90
C GLY A 241 9.31 -16.77 -40.75
N LEU A 242 9.92 -16.95 -39.57
CA LEU A 242 10.72 -18.14 -39.26
C LEU A 242 9.89 -19.42 -39.34
N ASN A 243 8.67 -19.41 -38.82
CA ASN A 243 7.77 -20.57 -38.88
C ASN A 243 7.39 -20.93 -40.33
N SER A 244 7.17 -19.93 -41.20
CA SER A 244 6.95 -20.18 -42.64
C SER A 244 8.16 -20.81 -43.32
N VAL A 245 9.37 -20.36 -42.98
CA VAL A 245 10.61 -20.93 -43.54
C VAL A 245 10.84 -22.36 -43.04
N ILE A 246 10.58 -22.63 -41.75
CA ILE A 246 10.65 -23.99 -41.17
C ILE A 246 9.68 -24.92 -41.89
N GLN A 247 8.42 -24.51 -42.05
CA GLN A 247 7.42 -25.31 -42.75
C GLN A 247 7.81 -25.57 -44.21
N SER A 248 8.38 -24.56 -44.89
CA SER A 248 8.93 -24.75 -46.23
C SER A 248 10.09 -25.73 -46.26
N ASN A 249 10.96 -25.72 -45.24
CA ASN A 249 12.08 -26.66 -45.14
C ASN A 249 11.63 -28.09 -44.84
N GLU A 250 10.61 -28.27 -44.01
CA GLU A 250 9.97 -29.58 -43.77
C GLU A 250 9.37 -30.16 -45.05
N ASN A 251 8.68 -29.31 -45.84
CA ASN A 251 8.18 -29.70 -47.15
C ASN A 251 9.32 -30.09 -48.11
N ASN A 252 10.41 -29.32 -48.13
CA ASN A 252 11.61 -29.65 -48.92
C ASN A 252 12.24 -30.97 -48.46
N ALA A 253 12.33 -31.23 -47.15
CA ALA A 253 12.83 -32.49 -46.60
C ALA A 253 12.00 -33.69 -47.07
N ALA A 254 10.67 -33.55 -47.06
CA ALA A 254 9.77 -34.58 -47.57
C ALA A 254 9.97 -34.82 -49.08
N MET A 255 10.08 -33.75 -49.88
CA MET A 255 10.34 -33.85 -51.33
C MET A 255 11.70 -34.47 -51.63
N ILE A 256 12.75 -34.13 -50.87
CA ILE A 256 14.09 -34.71 -51.02
C ILE A 256 14.08 -36.19 -50.65
N LYS A 257 13.37 -36.59 -49.59
CA LYS A 257 13.22 -38.01 -49.23
C LYS A 257 12.48 -38.81 -50.31
N SER A 258 11.47 -38.22 -50.94
CA SER A 258 10.79 -38.80 -52.11
C SER A 258 11.74 -38.90 -53.32
N THR A 259 12.57 -37.88 -53.53
CA THR A 259 13.61 -37.85 -54.58
C THR A 259 14.65 -38.94 -54.35
N GLN A 260 15.12 -39.13 -53.10
CA GLN A 260 16.03 -40.22 -52.73
C GLN A 260 15.42 -41.59 -53.04
N THR A 261 14.14 -41.77 -52.74
CA THR A 261 13.43 -43.03 -53.05
C THR A 261 13.38 -43.26 -54.57
N THR A 262 13.09 -42.21 -55.33
CA THR A 262 13.10 -42.25 -56.80
C THR A 262 14.49 -42.57 -57.35
N LEU A 263 15.56 -41.93 -56.84
CA LEU A 263 16.94 -42.21 -57.21
C LEU A 263 17.32 -43.67 -56.92
N ASN A 264 16.95 -44.20 -55.75
CA ASN A 264 17.19 -45.59 -55.38
C ASN A 264 16.47 -46.57 -56.33
N ASN A 265 15.21 -46.27 -56.68
CA ASN A 265 14.44 -47.07 -57.63
C ASN A 265 15.04 -47.02 -59.03
N SER A 266 15.43 -45.84 -59.51
CA SER A 266 16.13 -45.68 -60.77
C SER A 266 17.47 -46.41 -60.79
N ALA A 267 18.22 -46.38 -59.69
CA ALA A 267 19.46 -47.14 -59.56
C ALA A 267 19.21 -48.66 -59.66
N ASN A 268 18.09 -49.15 -59.13
CA ASN A 268 17.70 -50.55 -59.32
C ASN A 268 17.29 -50.84 -60.78
N ASN A 269 16.57 -49.92 -61.43
CA ASN A 269 16.18 -50.05 -62.84
C ASN A 269 17.38 -50.06 -63.79
N ILE A 270 18.43 -49.26 -63.52
CA ILE A 270 19.68 -49.32 -64.29
C ILE A 270 20.30 -50.71 -64.18
N GLN A 271 20.36 -51.28 -62.98
CA GLN A 271 20.88 -52.63 -62.79
C GLN A 271 20.06 -53.68 -63.58
N ILE A 272 18.73 -53.56 -63.57
CA ILE A 272 17.84 -54.44 -64.34
C ILE A 272 18.10 -54.29 -65.85
N ASN A 273 18.23 -53.06 -66.35
CA ASN A 273 18.49 -52.82 -67.77
C ASN A 273 19.87 -53.34 -68.21
N LEU A 274 20.91 -53.16 -67.40
CA LEU A 274 22.22 -53.74 -67.66
C LEU A 274 22.17 -55.26 -67.70
N ASN A 275 21.39 -55.89 -66.81
CA ASN A 275 21.19 -57.34 -66.82
C ASN A 275 20.40 -57.81 -68.06
N ASN A 276 19.40 -57.04 -68.51
CA ASN A 276 18.64 -57.32 -69.74
C ASN A 276 19.51 -57.19 -71.01
N GLU A 277 20.41 -56.21 -71.01
CA GLU A 277 21.42 -56.04 -72.06
C GLU A 277 22.35 -57.26 -72.10
N ASN A 278 22.80 -57.73 -70.92
CA ASN A 278 23.62 -58.93 -70.80
C ASN A 278 22.90 -60.18 -71.32
N ALA A 279 21.62 -60.35 -70.98
CA ALA A 279 20.80 -61.44 -71.50
C ALA A 279 20.63 -61.37 -73.04
N SER A 280 20.51 -60.17 -73.60
CA SER A 280 20.45 -59.96 -75.05
C SER A 280 21.76 -60.35 -75.73
N ILE A 281 22.91 -60.02 -75.15
CA ILE A 281 24.23 -60.43 -75.65
C ILE A 281 24.40 -61.95 -75.60
N TYR A 282 24.01 -62.61 -74.51
CA TYR A 282 24.02 -64.08 -74.47
C TYR A 282 23.12 -64.71 -75.53
N ARG A 283 21.96 -64.10 -75.82
CA ARG A 283 21.09 -64.54 -76.90
C ARG A 283 21.75 -64.36 -78.27
N ILE A 284 22.43 -63.24 -78.51
CA ILE A 284 23.23 -63.01 -79.73
C ILE A 284 24.28 -64.10 -79.88
N GLN A 285 25.08 -64.38 -78.84
CA GLN A 285 26.10 -65.44 -78.84
C GLN A 285 25.51 -66.81 -79.16
N SER A 286 24.41 -67.19 -78.52
CA SER A 286 23.73 -68.46 -78.77
C SER A 286 23.23 -68.58 -80.21
N MET A 287 22.68 -67.51 -80.77
CA MET A 287 22.21 -67.48 -82.15
C MET A 287 23.35 -67.48 -83.17
N LEU A 288 24.49 -66.83 -82.87
CA LEU A 288 25.70 -66.90 -83.68
C LEU A 288 26.29 -68.33 -83.68
N ASN A 289 26.26 -69.03 -82.55
CA ASN A 289 26.65 -70.43 -82.47
C ASN A 289 25.73 -71.32 -83.32
N ASN A 290 24.42 -71.07 -83.30
CA ASN A 290 23.46 -71.76 -84.16
C ASN A 290 23.79 -71.55 -85.65
N LEU A 291 24.06 -70.31 -86.07
CA LEU A 291 24.56 -70.02 -87.44
C LEU A 291 25.87 -70.74 -87.77
N ASN A 292 26.72 -71.00 -86.78
CA ASN A 292 27.99 -71.70 -87.00
C ASN A 292 27.79 -73.20 -87.26
N GLU A 293 26.81 -73.81 -86.60
CA GLU A 293 26.45 -75.23 -86.71
C GLU A 293 25.52 -75.56 -87.89
N MET A 294 24.92 -74.55 -88.53
CA MET A 294 24.07 -74.73 -89.72
C MET A 294 24.83 -75.39 -90.89
N SER A 295 24.20 -76.37 -91.55
CA SER A 295 24.80 -77.15 -92.65
C SER A 295 24.90 -76.35 -93.96
N LEU A 296 25.79 -76.76 -94.88
CA LEU A 296 26.03 -76.06 -96.15
C LEU A 296 24.81 -76.02 -97.12
N ASN A 297 23.76 -76.81 -96.87
CA ASN A 297 22.52 -76.85 -97.68
C ASN A 297 21.31 -76.27 -96.90
N SER A 298 21.55 -75.29 -96.04
CA SER A 298 20.52 -74.75 -95.15
C SER A 298 19.40 -74.02 -95.88
N ASN A 299 18.17 -74.18 -95.39
CA ASN A 299 16.99 -73.47 -95.86
C ASN A 299 17.15 -71.95 -95.62
N THR A 300 17.13 -71.15 -96.69
CA THR A 300 17.27 -69.67 -96.66
C THR A 300 16.34 -69.00 -95.64
N SER A 301 15.14 -69.54 -95.45
CA SER A 301 14.19 -69.03 -94.44
C SER A 301 14.68 -69.18 -93.01
N GLN A 302 15.36 -70.29 -92.68
CA GLN A 302 15.90 -70.55 -91.35
C GLN A 302 17.07 -69.60 -91.05
N PHE A 303 18.00 -69.44 -92.00
CA PHE A 303 19.12 -68.50 -91.84
C PHE A 303 18.61 -67.07 -91.63
N ASN A 304 17.67 -66.61 -92.47
CA ASN A 304 17.11 -65.27 -92.36
C ASN A 304 16.37 -65.05 -91.04
N SER A 305 15.68 -66.08 -90.52
CA SER A 305 15.03 -66.03 -89.21
C SER A 305 16.05 -65.85 -88.08
N VAL A 306 17.14 -66.63 -88.06
CA VAL A 306 18.19 -66.50 -87.05
C VAL A 306 18.88 -65.14 -87.15
N ALA A 307 19.28 -64.70 -88.34
CA ALA A 307 19.91 -63.40 -88.51
C ALA A 307 19.00 -62.22 -88.12
N SER A 308 17.70 -62.29 -88.44
CA SER A 308 16.71 -61.30 -88.01
C SER A 308 16.53 -61.27 -86.48
N GLY A 309 16.53 -62.43 -85.84
CA GLY A 309 16.46 -62.49 -84.38
C GLY A 309 17.75 -62.01 -83.69
N ILE A 310 18.93 -62.15 -84.32
CA ILE A 310 20.16 -61.48 -83.84
C ILE A 310 19.98 -59.96 -83.91
N ASN A 311 19.56 -59.42 -85.05
CA ASN A 311 19.29 -57.98 -85.20
C ASN A 311 18.28 -57.49 -84.15
N SER A 312 17.25 -58.27 -83.86
CA SER A 312 16.24 -57.94 -82.84
C SER A 312 16.81 -57.96 -81.42
N ALA A 313 17.73 -58.88 -81.12
CA ALA A 313 18.44 -58.92 -79.83
C ALA A 313 19.42 -57.75 -79.69
N ILE A 314 20.11 -57.34 -80.76
CA ILE A 314 20.93 -56.13 -80.80
C ILE A 314 20.08 -54.89 -80.54
N ASP A 315 18.91 -54.80 -81.17
CA ASP A 315 17.98 -53.68 -80.94
C ASP A 315 17.46 -53.65 -79.49
N GLY A 316 17.18 -54.81 -78.91
CA GLY A 316 16.86 -54.93 -77.48
C GLY A 316 17.97 -54.39 -76.57
N ALA A 317 19.22 -54.81 -76.82
CA ALA A 317 20.39 -54.35 -76.09
C ALA A 317 20.59 -52.83 -76.20
N ASN A 318 20.56 -52.30 -77.42
CA ASN A 318 20.68 -50.86 -77.69
C ASN A 318 19.56 -50.05 -77.00
N ASN A 319 18.32 -50.54 -76.99
CA ASN A 319 17.22 -49.85 -76.32
C ASN A 319 17.41 -49.79 -74.79
N SER A 320 17.85 -50.88 -74.17
CA SER A 320 18.20 -50.89 -72.74
C SER A 320 19.36 -49.94 -72.43
N ASN A 321 20.38 -49.92 -73.28
CA ASN A 321 21.54 -49.07 -73.13
C ASN A 321 21.20 -47.58 -73.26
N ASN A 322 20.42 -47.20 -74.29
CA ASN A 322 19.94 -45.83 -74.51
C ASN A 322 19.15 -45.29 -73.32
N ALA A 323 18.26 -46.10 -72.74
CA ALA A 323 17.48 -45.69 -71.57
C ALA A 323 18.37 -45.35 -70.35
N ILE A 324 19.49 -46.06 -70.19
CA ILE A 324 20.45 -45.79 -69.12
C ILE A 324 21.23 -44.51 -69.44
N ILE A 325 21.75 -44.37 -70.67
CA ILE A 325 22.50 -43.20 -71.13
C ILE A 325 21.68 -41.92 -70.93
N ASP A 326 20.43 -41.89 -71.41
CA ASP A 326 19.54 -40.74 -71.31
C ASP A 326 19.31 -40.30 -69.85
N TYR A 327 19.09 -41.27 -68.96
CA TYR A 327 18.88 -41.00 -67.55
C TYR A 327 20.15 -40.45 -66.87
N LEU A 328 21.28 -41.11 -67.06
CA LEU A 328 22.56 -40.70 -66.46
C LEU A 328 23.06 -39.36 -67.02
N GLN A 329 22.82 -39.07 -68.30
CA GLN A 329 23.14 -37.77 -68.91
C GLN A 329 22.31 -36.65 -68.30
N LYS A 330 21.00 -36.87 -68.09
CA LYS A 330 20.13 -35.87 -67.41
C LYS A 330 20.62 -35.58 -66.00
N ILE A 331 21.00 -36.61 -65.24
CA ILE A 331 21.57 -36.41 -63.89
C ILE A 331 22.90 -35.67 -63.96
N ASN A 332 23.82 -36.09 -64.83
CA ASN A 332 25.14 -35.49 -64.93
C ASN A 332 25.09 -34.03 -65.45
N GLY A 333 24.06 -33.69 -66.24
CA GLY A 333 23.80 -32.31 -66.66
C GLY A 333 23.28 -31.42 -65.52
N ALA A 334 22.51 -31.99 -64.58
CA ALA A 334 22.05 -31.26 -63.41
C ALA A 334 23.12 -31.18 -62.31
N ILE A 335 23.84 -32.28 -62.07
CA ILE A 335 24.87 -32.42 -61.04
C ILE A 335 26.07 -33.16 -61.65
N PRO A 336 27.09 -32.43 -62.12
CA PRO A 336 28.28 -33.02 -62.72
C PRO A 336 28.97 -33.99 -61.76
N ASN A 337 29.16 -35.23 -62.20
CA ASN A 337 29.85 -36.26 -61.45
C ASN A 337 30.72 -37.12 -62.39
N ALA A 338 32.01 -37.21 -62.07
CA ALA A 338 32.99 -37.89 -62.92
C ALA A 338 32.66 -39.38 -63.14
N ASP A 339 32.17 -40.08 -62.12
CA ASP A 339 31.84 -41.51 -62.25
C ASP A 339 30.62 -41.75 -63.14
N ILE A 340 29.62 -40.87 -63.05
CA ILE A 340 28.44 -40.90 -63.92
C ILE A 340 28.83 -40.58 -65.37
N ALA A 341 29.65 -39.54 -65.59
CA ALA A 341 30.15 -39.19 -66.91
C ALA A 341 30.94 -40.35 -67.54
N ASN A 342 31.83 -40.98 -66.77
CA ASN A 342 32.59 -42.14 -67.21
C ASN A 342 31.69 -43.33 -67.55
N MET A 343 30.60 -43.55 -66.79
CA MET A 343 29.63 -44.61 -67.08
C MET A 343 28.92 -44.35 -68.42
N VAL A 344 28.48 -43.11 -68.66
CA VAL A 344 27.88 -42.70 -69.93
C VAL A 344 28.84 -42.95 -71.09
N SER A 345 30.12 -42.62 -70.95
CA SER A 345 31.13 -42.91 -71.99
C SER A 345 31.29 -44.40 -72.27
N SER A 346 31.37 -45.24 -71.23
CA SER A 346 31.44 -46.70 -71.38
C SER A 346 30.23 -47.26 -72.14
N LEU A 347 29.03 -46.77 -71.81
CA LEU A 347 27.78 -47.18 -72.44
C LEU A 347 27.68 -46.74 -73.91
N ASN A 348 28.13 -45.52 -74.25
CA ASN A 348 28.20 -45.06 -75.65
C ASN A 348 29.16 -45.91 -76.49
N ASN A 349 30.27 -46.37 -75.90
CA ASN A 349 31.21 -47.27 -76.58
C ASN A 349 30.54 -48.63 -76.88
N ILE A 350 29.77 -49.18 -75.93
CA ILE A 350 29.00 -50.42 -76.14
C ILE A 350 27.98 -50.24 -77.26
N GLN A 351 27.24 -49.12 -77.27
CA GLN A 351 26.27 -48.79 -78.31
C GLN A 351 26.93 -48.75 -79.70
N THR A 352 28.11 -48.14 -79.79
CA THR A 352 28.89 -48.07 -81.03
C THR A 352 29.29 -49.47 -81.51
N SER A 353 29.76 -50.32 -80.59
CA SER A 353 30.10 -51.72 -80.89
C SER A 353 28.87 -52.53 -81.38
N LEU A 354 27.74 -52.44 -80.69
CA LEU A 354 26.47 -53.10 -81.05
C LEU A 354 25.97 -52.66 -82.44
N ASN A 355 26.07 -51.37 -82.76
CA ASN A 355 25.73 -50.88 -84.10
C ASN A 355 26.67 -51.44 -85.18
N GLY A 356 27.95 -51.60 -84.86
CA GLY A 356 28.91 -52.30 -85.71
C GLY A 356 28.53 -53.76 -85.94
N GLU A 357 28.10 -54.48 -84.90
CA GLU A 357 27.59 -55.85 -85.02
C GLU A 357 26.37 -55.94 -85.92
N LYS A 358 25.40 -55.02 -85.75
CA LYS A 358 24.20 -54.97 -86.59
C LYS A 358 24.56 -54.86 -88.07
N ASN A 359 25.51 -53.98 -88.39
CA ASN A 359 26.01 -53.82 -89.76
C ASN A 359 26.66 -55.11 -90.28
N ASN A 360 27.43 -55.81 -89.44
CA ASN A 360 28.05 -57.09 -89.80
C ASN A 360 27.01 -58.23 -90.00
N VAL A 361 25.94 -58.26 -89.21
CA VAL A 361 24.81 -59.19 -89.40
C VAL A 361 24.11 -58.92 -90.73
N ASN A 362 23.85 -57.64 -91.04
CA ASN A 362 23.27 -57.25 -92.32
C ASN A 362 24.17 -57.63 -93.51
N ASN A 363 25.49 -57.44 -93.38
CA ASN A 363 26.47 -57.86 -94.38
C ASN A 363 26.49 -59.39 -94.55
N LEU A 364 26.39 -60.14 -93.45
CA LEU A 364 26.28 -61.60 -93.50
C LEU A 364 25.00 -62.04 -94.23
N GLN A 365 23.86 -61.38 -93.98
CA GLN A 365 22.59 -61.63 -94.68
C GLN A 365 22.68 -61.34 -96.19
N GLN A 366 23.27 -60.22 -96.57
CA GLN A 366 23.48 -59.86 -97.97
C GLN A 366 24.42 -60.85 -98.67
N ASN A 367 25.49 -61.29 -98.01
CA ASN A 367 26.41 -62.28 -98.56
C ASN A 367 25.70 -63.62 -98.78
N PHE A 368 24.97 -64.10 -97.77
CA PHE A 368 24.22 -65.35 -97.84
C PHE A 368 23.19 -65.34 -98.97
N SER A 369 22.47 -64.22 -99.17
CA SER A 369 21.48 -64.07 -100.25
C SER A 369 22.08 -64.15 -101.65
N LYS A 370 23.38 -63.84 -101.80
CA LYS A 370 24.10 -63.90 -103.09
C LYS A 370 24.74 -65.26 -103.35
N THR A 371 25.26 -65.91 -102.31
CA THR A 371 26.11 -67.10 -102.44
C THR A 371 25.44 -68.40 -101.96
N ASN A 372 24.29 -68.30 -101.30
CA ASN A 372 23.63 -69.36 -100.52
C ASN A 372 24.58 -70.09 -99.54
N ASN A 373 25.67 -69.45 -99.12
CA ASN A 373 26.66 -70.00 -98.21
C ASN A 373 26.98 -69.03 -97.08
N ILE A 374 27.19 -69.55 -95.87
CA ILE A 374 27.54 -68.74 -94.70
C ILE A 374 29.02 -68.34 -94.77
N ASN A 375 29.30 -67.02 -94.80
CA ASN A 375 30.67 -66.52 -94.77
C ASN A 375 31.28 -66.65 -93.36
N LYS A 376 32.15 -67.66 -93.18
CA LYS A 376 32.82 -67.93 -91.90
C LYS A 376 33.72 -66.78 -91.42
N GLY A 377 34.27 -65.97 -92.31
CA GLY A 377 35.09 -64.80 -91.93
C GLY A 377 34.27 -63.70 -91.25
N ILE A 378 33.11 -63.37 -91.81
CA ILE A 378 32.16 -62.42 -91.21
C ILE A 378 31.59 -62.99 -89.90
N LEU A 379 31.26 -64.29 -89.88
CA LEU A 379 30.75 -64.96 -88.68
C LEU A 379 31.77 -64.97 -87.53
N ASN A 380 33.05 -65.26 -87.81
CA ASN A 380 34.13 -65.18 -86.81
C ASN A 380 34.33 -63.74 -86.29
N SER A 381 34.21 -62.75 -87.18
CA SER A 381 34.27 -61.33 -86.80
C SER A 381 33.11 -60.93 -85.90
N LEU A 382 31.90 -61.44 -86.16
CA LEU A 382 30.74 -61.28 -85.28
C LEU A 382 31.00 -61.91 -83.91
N ASN A 383 31.43 -63.18 -83.85
CA ASN A 383 31.75 -63.85 -82.59
C ASN A 383 32.79 -63.08 -81.75
N ASN A 384 33.86 -62.59 -82.37
CA ASN A 384 34.88 -61.81 -81.69
C ASN A 384 34.34 -60.45 -81.21
N SER A 385 33.54 -59.78 -82.03
CA SER A 385 32.89 -58.51 -81.66
C SER A 385 31.97 -58.73 -80.47
N THR A 386 31.19 -59.82 -80.46
CA THR A 386 30.22 -60.11 -79.39
C THR A 386 30.91 -60.49 -78.10
N ALA A 387 32.03 -61.19 -78.17
CA ALA A 387 32.88 -61.44 -77.01
C ALA A 387 33.46 -60.13 -76.43
N SER A 388 33.86 -59.19 -77.30
CA SER A 388 34.33 -57.86 -76.89
C SER A 388 33.22 -57.03 -76.24
N VAL A 389 32.02 -56.98 -76.85
CA VAL A 389 30.84 -56.31 -76.29
C VAL A 389 30.48 -56.89 -74.92
N ASN A 390 30.49 -58.23 -74.79
CA ASN A 390 30.24 -58.90 -73.50
C ASN A 390 31.24 -58.49 -72.41
N SER A 391 32.52 -58.36 -72.77
CA SER A 391 33.58 -57.92 -71.86
C SER A 391 33.41 -56.44 -71.47
N GLN A 392 33.07 -55.58 -72.44
CA GLN A 392 32.77 -54.16 -72.20
C GLN A 392 31.55 -53.98 -71.28
N LEU A 393 30.48 -54.74 -71.49
CA LEU A 393 29.29 -54.70 -70.65
C LEU A 393 29.59 -55.20 -69.24
N THR A 394 30.33 -56.31 -69.09
CA THR A 394 30.74 -56.81 -67.77
C THR A 394 31.52 -55.76 -67.00
N ASN A 395 32.45 -55.06 -67.66
CA ASN A 395 33.18 -53.95 -67.06
C ASN A 395 32.26 -52.79 -66.69
N SER A 396 31.27 -52.46 -67.52
CA SER A 396 30.29 -51.40 -67.25
C SER A 396 29.38 -51.75 -66.07
N ILE A 397 28.95 -53.00 -65.93
CA ILE A 397 28.21 -53.51 -64.76
C ILE A 397 29.04 -53.34 -63.48
N ASN A 398 30.33 -53.70 -63.53
CA ASN A 398 31.23 -53.54 -62.40
C ASN A 398 31.46 -52.07 -62.05
N GLN A 399 31.66 -51.21 -63.06
CA GLN A 399 31.82 -49.75 -62.89
C GLN A 399 30.56 -49.12 -62.29
N TYR A 400 29.38 -49.56 -62.73
CA TYR A 400 28.11 -49.11 -62.18
C TYR A 400 27.99 -49.45 -60.68
N ASN A 401 28.22 -50.71 -60.33
CA ASN A 401 28.09 -51.20 -58.96
C ASN A 401 29.12 -50.59 -58.00
N SER A 402 30.37 -50.46 -58.45
CA SER A 402 31.46 -49.97 -57.60
C SER A 402 31.54 -48.46 -57.46
N LYS A 403 31.03 -47.70 -58.45
CA LYS A 403 31.20 -46.23 -58.50
C LYS A 403 29.89 -45.50 -58.71
N ALA A 404 29.27 -45.64 -59.89
CA ALA A 404 28.15 -44.78 -60.29
C ALA A 404 26.94 -44.88 -59.34
N ARG A 405 26.63 -46.09 -58.85
CA ARG A 405 25.56 -46.30 -57.86
C ARG A 405 25.83 -45.59 -56.53
N GLY A 406 27.07 -45.63 -56.05
CA GLY A 406 27.49 -44.92 -54.83
C GLY A 406 27.41 -43.40 -55.01
N SER A 407 27.83 -42.89 -56.17
CA SER A 407 27.75 -41.47 -56.52
C SER A 407 26.30 -40.97 -56.61
N LEU A 408 25.38 -41.75 -57.20
CA LEU A 408 23.95 -41.44 -57.22
C LEU A 408 23.35 -41.35 -55.80
N ASN A 409 23.71 -42.30 -54.92
CA ASN A 409 23.24 -42.27 -53.52
C ASN A 409 23.82 -41.09 -52.73
N SER A 410 25.09 -40.74 -52.99
CA SER A 410 25.79 -39.65 -52.29
C SER A 410 25.17 -38.29 -52.62
N ILE A 411 24.70 -38.09 -53.85
CA ILE A 411 23.97 -36.88 -54.26
C ILE A 411 22.74 -36.66 -53.38
N GLY A 412 21.88 -37.67 -53.26
CA GLY A 412 20.65 -37.51 -52.48
C GLY A 412 20.90 -37.45 -50.96
N ASN A 413 21.90 -38.17 -50.44
CA ASN A 413 22.33 -38.02 -49.05
C ASN A 413 22.83 -36.60 -48.74
N SER A 414 23.57 -35.98 -49.66
CA SER A 414 24.06 -34.60 -49.48
C SER A 414 22.91 -33.59 -49.39
N LEU A 415 21.85 -33.79 -50.18
CA LEU A 415 20.64 -32.97 -50.11
C LEU A 415 19.89 -33.16 -48.77
N ILE A 416 19.82 -34.39 -48.27
CA ILE A 416 19.23 -34.68 -46.95
C ILE A 416 20.02 -33.97 -45.85
N THR A 417 21.35 -34.10 -45.85
CA THR A 417 22.22 -33.43 -44.88
C THR A 417 22.03 -31.91 -44.91
N ALA A 418 22.08 -31.29 -46.09
CA ALA A 418 21.88 -29.85 -46.24
C ALA A 418 20.53 -29.39 -45.69
N THR A 419 19.48 -30.20 -45.86
CA THR A 419 18.13 -29.87 -45.34
C THR A 419 18.05 -30.01 -43.83
N ASN A 420 18.72 -31.01 -43.25
CA ASN A 420 18.82 -31.18 -41.80
C ASN A 420 19.63 -30.06 -41.15
N ASP A 421 20.74 -29.65 -41.78
CA ASP A 421 21.56 -28.53 -41.32
C ASP A 421 20.74 -27.22 -41.34
N ALA A 422 19.93 -27.03 -42.39
CA ALA A 422 19.00 -25.90 -42.48
C ALA A 422 17.97 -25.92 -41.33
N THR A 423 17.38 -27.08 -41.01
CA THR A 423 16.48 -27.24 -39.85
C THR A 423 17.17 -26.84 -38.54
N TYR A 424 18.41 -27.29 -38.33
CA TYR A 424 19.16 -26.95 -37.13
C TYR A 424 19.43 -25.44 -37.00
N LEU A 425 19.83 -24.78 -38.10
CA LEU A 425 20.03 -23.33 -38.12
C LEU A 425 18.73 -22.56 -37.84
N MET A 426 17.60 -23.02 -38.39
CA MET A 426 16.30 -22.39 -38.13
C MET A 426 15.87 -22.54 -36.66
N GLN A 427 16.14 -23.69 -36.03
CA GLN A 427 15.89 -23.88 -34.61
C GLN A 427 16.73 -22.92 -33.75
N GLN A 428 18.02 -22.76 -34.08
CA GLN A 428 18.87 -21.77 -33.41
C GLN A 428 18.37 -20.33 -33.60
N ALA A 429 17.85 -19.99 -34.79
CA ALA A 429 17.27 -18.68 -35.04
C ALA A 429 16.00 -18.44 -34.20
N GLN A 430 15.11 -19.45 -34.07
CA GLN A 430 13.96 -19.37 -33.17
C GLN A 430 14.37 -19.16 -31.71
N ASP A 431 15.38 -19.90 -31.23
CA ASP A 431 15.83 -19.78 -29.85
C ASP A 431 16.51 -18.43 -29.59
N THR A 432 17.26 -17.93 -30.56
CA THR A 432 17.83 -16.56 -30.52
C THR A 432 16.72 -15.52 -30.47
N ASN A 433 15.67 -15.66 -31.27
CA ASN A 433 14.52 -14.74 -31.27
C ASN A 433 13.81 -14.72 -29.90
N LYS A 434 13.66 -15.87 -29.24
CA LYS A 434 13.14 -15.96 -27.86
C LYS A 434 14.07 -15.29 -26.83
N GLN A 435 15.39 -15.42 -26.99
CA GLN A 435 16.35 -14.73 -26.11
C GLN A 435 16.29 -13.22 -26.30
N ILE A 436 16.16 -12.74 -27.54
CA ILE A 436 15.97 -11.32 -27.86
C ILE A 436 14.69 -10.81 -27.19
N ASP A 437 13.56 -11.54 -27.27
CA ASP A 437 12.32 -11.14 -26.58
C ASP A 437 12.50 -10.98 -25.06
N LYS A 438 13.18 -11.94 -24.42
CA LYS A 438 13.48 -11.89 -22.97
C LYS A 438 14.38 -10.71 -22.61
N LEU A 439 15.43 -10.48 -23.40
CA LEU A 439 16.36 -9.36 -23.21
C LEU A 439 15.63 -8.02 -23.38
N MET A 440 14.76 -7.91 -24.37
CA MET A 440 13.94 -6.72 -24.59
C MET A 440 12.95 -6.49 -23.46
N GLY A 441 12.29 -7.55 -22.96
CA GLY A 441 11.46 -7.47 -21.76
C GLY A 441 12.23 -6.91 -20.56
N SER A 442 13.43 -7.45 -20.30
CA SER A 442 14.31 -6.99 -19.22
C SER A 442 14.77 -5.54 -19.41
N ALA A 443 15.06 -5.13 -20.65
CA ALA A 443 15.46 -3.77 -20.98
C ALA A 443 14.29 -2.77 -20.83
N ILE A 444 13.06 -3.17 -21.17
CA ILE A 444 11.84 -2.38 -20.93
C ILE A 444 11.60 -2.20 -19.43
N GLU A 445 11.75 -3.27 -18.64
CA GLU A 445 11.65 -3.18 -17.17
C GLU A 445 12.74 -2.27 -16.59
N GLY A 446 13.98 -2.41 -17.04
CA GLY A 446 15.11 -1.58 -16.61
C GLY A 446 14.92 -0.09 -16.95
N THR A 447 14.42 0.23 -18.14
CA THR A 447 14.13 1.61 -18.55
C THR A 447 12.93 2.19 -17.80
N THR A 448 11.91 1.39 -17.53
CA THR A 448 10.77 1.79 -16.68
C THR A 448 11.22 2.09 -15.25
N LEU A 449 12.07 1.23 -14.68
CA LEU A 449 12.63 1.43 -13.35
C LEU A 449 13.53 2.67 -13.30
N ALA A 450 14.42 2.85 -14.28
CA ALA A 450 15.28 4.02 -14.38
C ALA A 450 14.46 5.32 -14.49
N SER A 451 13.40 5.31 -15.31
CA SER A 451 12.46 6.43 -15.42
C SER A 451 11.80 6.72 -14.07
N LYS A 452 11.22 5.71 -13.42
CA LYS A 452 10.55 5.87 -12.13
C LYS A 452 11.50 6.39 -11.03
N VAL A 453 12.65 5.75 -10.85
CA VAL A 453 13.63 6.11 -9.80
C VAL A 453 14.16 7.52 -10.01
N SER A 454 14.52 7.90 -11.25
CA SER A 454 14.98 9.26 -11.54
C SER A 454 13.88 10.30 -11.35
N GLY A 455 12.63 9.99 -11.70
CA GLY A 455 11.46 10.84 -11.46
C GLY A 455 11.16 11.04 -9.96
N ASP A 456 11.13 9.94 -9.20
CA ASP A 456 10.91 9.96 -7.74
C ASP A 456 12.03 10.72 -7.02
N LEU A 457 13.29 10.49 -7.40
CA LEU A 457 14.44 11.20 -6.82
C LEU A 457 14.39 12.69 -7.15
N ASN A 458 14.06 13.05 -8.40
CA ASN A 458 13.91 14.44 -8.80
C ASN A 458 12.81 15.15 -8.00
N SER A 459 11.65 14.51 -7.84
CA SER A 459 10.52 15.04 -7.07
C SER A 459 10.91 15.28 -5.60
N ARG A 460 11.56 14.31 -4.96
CA ARG A 460 12.04 14.44 -3.57
C ARG A 460 13.11 15.53 -3.43
N LEU A 461 14.05 15.63 -4.36
CA LEU A 461 15.07 16.68 -4.33
C LEU A 461 14.45 18.07 -4.46
N LEU A 462 13.41 18.22 -5.30
CA LEU A 462 12.67 19.48 -5.41
C LEU A 462 11.89 19.81 -4.14
N GLU A 463 11.28 18.82 -3.47
CA GLU A 463 10.61 19.00 -2.17
C GLU A 463 11.57 19.52 -1.10
N PHE A 464 12.79 18.97 -1.04
CA PHE A 464 13.80 19.38 -0.05
C PHE A 464 14.69 20.54 -0.51
N LYS A 465 14.54 21.04 -1.75
CA LYS A 465 15.43 22.04 -2.35
C LYS A 465 15.61 23.27 -1.45
N ASP A 466 14.51 23.83 -0.96
CA ASP A 466 14.55 25.01 -0.09
C ASP A 466 15.16 24.73 1.29
N ILE A 467 14.94 23.52 1.83
CA ILE A 467 15.49 23.11 3.12
C ILE A 467 17.01 22.92 3.00
N ILE A 468 17.45 22.23 1.94
CA ILE A 468 18.86 22.03 1.61
C ILE A 468 19.54 23.38 1.36
N ALA A 469 18.89 24.31 0.66
CA ALA A 469 19.41 25.66 0.44
C ALA A 469 19.57 26.44 1.75
N LYS A 470 18.57 26.40 2.64
CA LYS A 470 18.65 27.02 3.97
C LYS A 470 19.74 26.38 4.83
N LEU A 471 19.86 25.06 4.81
CA LEU A 471 20.85 24.32 5.56
C LEU A 471 22.26 24.61 5.06
N ALA A 472 22.50 24.54 3.75
CA ALA A 472 23.77 24.88 3.11
C ALA A 472 24.18 26.31 3.42
N SER A 473 23.25 27.28 3.33
CA SER A 473 23.51 28.68 3.68
C SER A 473 23.92 28.84 5.15
N LYS A 474 23.26 28.12 6.07
CA LYS A 474 23.64 28.13 7.49
C LYS A 474 24.98 27.43 7.76
N LEU A 475 25.25 26.31 7.10
CA LEU A 475 26.49 25.55 7.24
C LEU A 475 27.70 26.30 6.66
N GLN A 476 27.51 27.12 5.63
CA GLN A 476 28.55 28.04 5.11
C GLN A 476 28.99 29.08 6.16
N LEU A 477 28.10 29.44 7.09
CA LEU A 477 28.41 30.36 8.19
C LEU A 477 29.18 29.68 9.34
N VAL A 478 29.25 28.34 9.37
CA VAL A 478 29.93 27.59 10.44
C VAL A 478 31.38 27.30 10.02
N ASN A 479 32.32 27.81 10.80
CA ASN A 479 33.74 27.61 10.53
C ASN A 479 34.20 26.21 11.00
N ASN A 480 35.20 25.64 10.32
CA ASN A 480 35.71 24.30 10.63
C ASN A 480 36.29 24.20 12.05
N ASN A 481 36.74 25.32 12.62
CA ASN A 481 37.26 25.43 13.98
C ASN A 481 36.15 25.45 15.05
N ASP A 482 34.97 26.01 14.75
CA ASP A 482 33.82 25.97 15.66
C ASP A 482 33.27 24.55 15.75
N LEU A 483 33.29 23.84 14.63
CA LEU A 483 32.97 22.42 14.55
C LEU A 483 33.96 21.55 15.35
N GLN A 484 35.24 21.91 15.40
CA GLN A 484 36.21 21.25 16.28
C GLN A 484 35.85 21.43 17.76
N GLN A 485 35.52 22.65 18.19
CA GLN A 485 35.14 22.90 19.59
C GLN A 485 33.87 22.12 19.96
N ILE A 486 32.87 22.10 19.08
CA ILE A 486 31.64 21.33 19.29
C ILE A 486 31.98 19.84 19.41
N ILE A 487 32.73 19.25 18.48
CA ILE A 487 33.11 17.82 18.52
C ILE A 487 33.92 17.49 19.78
N SER A 488 34.88 18.33 20.17
CA SER A 488 35.67 18.13 21.38
C SER A 488 34.82 18.22 22.65
N ILE A 489 33.86 19.16 22.74
CA ILE A 489 32.90 19.26 23.86
C ILE A 489 32.01 18.01 23.90
N LEU A 490 31.56 17.51 22.74
CA LEU A 490 30.72 16.31 22.64
C LEU A 490 31.46 15.03 23.04
N GLN A 491 32.78 14.93 22.81
CA GLN A 491 33.60 13.76 23.17
C GLN A 491 34.09 13.77 24.62
N SER A 492 34.39 14.94 25.18
CA SER A 492 34.99 15.07 26.52
C SER A 492 33.99 14.97 27.67
N ASN A 493 32.69 14.92 27.39
CA ASN A 493 31.65 14.75 28.40
C ASN A 493 30.54 13.79 27.94
N PRO A 494 30.76 12.45 28.04
CA PRO A 494 29.79 11.42 27.66
C PRO A 494 28.45 11.55 28.40
N GLN A 495 28.48 12.09 29.62
CA GLN A 495 27.27 12.38 30.40
C GLN A 495 26.46 13.52 29.77
N PHE A 496 27.11 14.64 29.43
CA PHE A 496 26.45 15.77 28.76
C PHE A 496 25.83 15.37 27.41
N MET A 497 26.50 14.52 26.63
CA MET A 497 25.97 14.05 25.34
C MET A 497 24.82 13.05 25.52
N ALA A 498 24.90 12.16 26.52
CA ALA A 498 23.81 11.28 26.89
C ALA A 498 22.56 12.08 27.30
N ASP A 499 22.74 13.13 28.10
CA ASP A 499 21.67 14.02 28.56
C ASP A 499 21.09 14.86 27.40
N PHE A 500 21.94 15.34 26.47
CA PHE A 500 21.53 16.09 25.29
C PHE A 500 20.75 15.25 24.27
N ILE A 501 21.15 13.98 24.04
CA ILE A 501 20.40 13.07 23.13
C ILE A 501 19.14 12.51 23.79
N ALA A 502 19.15 12.30 25.11
CA ALA A 502 17.96 11.87 25.86
C ALA A 502 16.84 12.91 25.81
N ASN A 503 17.19 14.19 25.73
CA ASN A 503 16.26 15.30 25.57
C ASN A 503 16.68 16.20 24.40
N PRO A 504 16.59 15.72 23.15
CA PRO A 504 17.18 16.38 21.98
C PRO A 504 16.41 17.63 21.55
N PHE A 505 15.24 17.85 22.13
CA PHE A 505 14.42 19.02 21.89
C PHE A 505 14.06 19.64 23.23
N ASN A 506 14.24 20.95 23.33
CA ASN A 506 13.44 21.72 24.26
C ASN A 506 12.04 21.78 23.65
N LEU A 507 11.19 20.81 24.02
CA LEU A 507 9.77 20.85 23.76
C LEU A 507 9.23 22.08 24.49
N LYS A 508 9.08 23.17 23.75
CA LYS A 508 8.38 24.34 24.23
C LYS A 508 6.90 24.06 24.04
N ASP A 509 6.31 23.41 25.04
CA ASP A 509 4.88 23.20 25.10
C ASP A 509 4.17 24.55 25.24
N GLU A 510 3.79 25.13 24.11
CA GLU A 510 2.98 26.33 24.05
C GLU A 510 1.51 25.93 24.01
N SER A 511 0.90 25.83 25.19
CA SER A 511 -0.54 25.72 25.30
C SER A 511 -1.19 27.06 24.96
N ILE A 512 -2.01 27.09 23.91
CA ILE A 512 -2.65 28.32 23.39
C ILE A 512 -3.63 28.90 24.43
N TYR A 513 -4.38 28.04 25.13
CA TYR A 513 -5.32 28.40 26.18
C TYR A 513 -5.15 27.48 27.38
N THR A 514 -4.24 27.83 28.28
CA THR A 514 -3.90 27.01 29.44
C THR A 514 -4.84 27.28 30.61
N THR A 515 -5.47 26.22 31.12
CA THR A 515 -6.14 26.24 32.43
C THR A 515 -5.29 25.45 33.43
N PRO A 516 -4.99 26.03 34.62
CA PRO A 516 -3.98 25.48 35.52
C PRO A 516 -4.44 24.28 36.36
N ASN A 517 -5.74 23.97 36.38
CA ASN A 517 -6.27 22.83 37.12
C ASN A 517 -7.59 22.33 36.53
N TYR A 518 -7.90 21.07 36.79
CA TYR A 518 -9.09 20.41 36.26
C TYR A 518 -10.39 21.01 36.81
N GLY A 519 -10.41 21.41 38.08
CA GLY A 519 -11.54 22.08 38.72
C GLY A 519 -11.97 23.36 37.97
N SER A 520 -11.00 24.19 37.57
CA SER A 520 -11.26 25.41 36.80
C SER A 520 -11.79 25.09 35.40
N SER A 521 -11.29 24.03 34.76
CA SER A 521 -11.81 23.55 33.46
C SER A 521 -13.24 23.02 33.54
N MET A 522 -13.65 22.48 34.69
CA MET A 522 -15.00 21.95 34.94
C MET A 522 -15.95 22.98 35.57
N ALA A 523 -15.45 24.12 36.03
CA ALA A 523 -16.29 25.19 36.58
C ALA A 523 -17.42 25.65 35.64
N PRO A 524 -17.22 25.82 34.31
CA PRO A 524 -18.30 26.21 33.39
C PRO A 524 -19.57 25.37 33.51
N ILE A 525 -19.46 24.04 33.51
CA ILE A 525 -20.64 23.17 33.52
C ILE A 525 -21.36 23.19 34.86
N TYR A 526 -20.64 23.12 35.98
CA TYR A 526 -21.24 23.11 37.31
C TYR A 526 -21.88 24.46 37.64
N THR A 527 -21.28 25.55 37.21
CA THR A 527 -21.80 26.92 37.39
C THR A 527 -23.08 27.13 36.60
N VAL A 528 -23.07 26.78 35.31
CA VAL A 528 -24.25 26.88 34.44
C VAL A 528 -25.40 26.01 34.97
N LEU A 529 -25.09 24.80 35.43
CA LEU A 529 -26.06 23.90 36.03
C LEU A 529 -26.66 24.49 37.32
N ALA A 530 -25.82 25.05 38.21
CA ALA A 530 -26.27 25.73 39.41
C ALA A 530 -27.21 26.91 39.10
N ILE A 531 -26.89 27.76 38.11
CA ILE A 531 -27.73 28.91 37.75
C ILE A 531 -29.12 28.45 37.26
N TRP A 532 -29.18 27.39 36.45
CA TRP A 532 -30.46 26.84 35.97
C TRP A 532 -31.28 26.21 37.10
N VAL A 533 -30.63 25.40 37.95
CA VAL A 533 -31.27 24.80 39.12
C VAL A 533 -31.76 25.89 40.07
N GLY A 534 -31.02 26.99 40.23
CA GLY A 534 -31.46 28.17 40.97
C GLY A 534 -32.75 28.77 40.43
N SER A 535 -32.84 28.95 39.11
CA SER A 535 -34.06 29.42 38.45
C SER A 535 -35.24 28.45 38.65
N LEU A 536 -35.00 27.14 38.56
CA LEU A 536 -35.99 26.11 38.86
C LEU A 536 -36.48 26.19 40.31
N LEU A 537 -35.57 26.26 41.28
CA LEU A 537 -35.89 26.35 42.70
C LEU A 537 -36.73 27.60 43.02
N LEU A 538 -36.39 28.74 42.41
CA LEU A 538 -37.19 29.96 42.53
C LEU A 538 -38.62 29.69 42.07
N THR A 539 -38.84 29.09 40.89
CA THR A 539 -40.20 28.82 40.37
C THR A 539 -40.94 27.70 41.08
N SER A 540 -40.22 26.81 41.76
CA SER A 540 -40.81 25.74 42.55
C SER A 540 -41.36 26.24 43.89
N ILE A 541 -40.65 27.19 44.53
CA ILE A 541 -40.96 27.67 45.88
C ILE A 541 -41.70 29.01 45.88
N LEU A 542 -41.35 29.93 44.98
CA LEU A 542 -42.00 31.23 44.87
C LEU A 542 -43.21 31.16 43.95
N THR A 543 -44.27 31.88 44.32
CA THR A 543 -45.48 31.95 43.49
C THR A 543 -45.27 32.82 42.25
N THR A 544 -45.67 32.28 41.09
CA THR A 544 -45.73 33.01 39.81
C THR A 544 -46.99 33.86 39.68
N LYS A 545 -47.94 33.76 40.63
CA LYS A 545 -49.21 34.51 40.66
C LYS A 545 -49.08 35.79 41.51
N THR A 546 -49.80 36.84 41.15
CA THR A 546 -49.86 38.09 41.95
C THR A 546 -50.83 37.96 43.12
N VAL A 547 -50.62 38.73 44.20
CA VAL A 547 -51.54 38.78 45.34
C VAL A 547 -52.93 39.24 44.90
N PRO A 548 -54.03 38.64 45.39
CA PRO A 548 -55.38 38.96 44.96
C PRO A 548 -55.94 40.22 45.64
N THR A 549 -55.25 41.35 45.60
CA THR A 549 -55.82 42.65 46.03
C THR A 549 -56.65 43.28 44.90
N GLU A 550 -57.63 44.11 45.25
CA GLU A 550 -58.52 44.79 44.29
C GLU A 550 -57.75 45.62 43.23
N GLU A 551 -56.64 46.23 43.63
CA GLU A 551 -55.74 46.98 42.73
C GLU A 551 -55.12 46.07 41.66
N TYR A 552 -54.64 44.87 42.03
CA TYR A 552 -54.03 43.94 41.10
C TYR A 552 -55.06 43.12 40.30
N ARG A 553 -56.32 43.04 40.73
CA ARG A 553 -57.39 42.36 39.95
C ARG A 553 -57.64 43.04 38.60
N LYS A 554 -57.52 44.37 38.54
CA LYS A 554 -57.75 45.20 37.35
C LYS A 554 -56.64 45.10 36.28
N LEU A 555 -55.46 44.58 36.64
CA LEU A 555 -54.33 44.44 35.72
C LEU A 555 -54.49 43.23 34.79
N SER A 556 -54.02 43.38 33.55
CA SER A 556 -54.01 42.32 32.55
C SER A 556 -53.08 41.17 32.93
N LEU A 557 -53.37 39.97 32.42
CA LEU A 557 -52.55 38.77 32.66
C LEU A 557 -51.10 38.94 32.16
N ARG A 558 -50.89 39.75 31.12
CA ARG A 558 -49.56 40.07 30.57
C ARG A 558 -48.77 40.97 31.51
N GLU A 559 -49.39 42.02 32.05
CA GLU A 559 -48.74 42.90 33.04
C GLU A 559 -48.35 42.13 34.30
N LYS A 560 -49.22 41.22 34.77
CA LYS A 560 -48.93 40.32 35.90
C LYS A 560 -47.73 39.41 35.63
N HIS A 561 -47.70 38.81 34.44
CA HIS A 561 -46.62 37.92 34.01
C HIS A 561 -45.28 38.67 33.94
N PHE A 562 -45.20 39.78 33.20
CA PHE A 562 -43.96 40.53 33.05
C PHE A 562 -43.51 41.21 34.35
N GLY A 563 -44.44 41.69 35.18
CA GLY A 563 -44.13 42.26 36.50
C GLY A 563 -43.50 41.24 37.44
N LYS A 564 -44.05 40.01 37.48
CA LYS A 564 -43.46 38.89 38.23
C LYS A 564 -42.15 38.42 37.60
N MET A 565 -42.03 38.36 36.28
CA MET A 565 -40.81 37.94 35.60
C MET A 565 -39.60 38.78 36.05
N LEU A 566 -39.77 40.10 36.20
CA LEU A 566 -38.70 40.98 36.72
C LEU A 566 -38.24 40.60 38.13
N THR A 567 -39.15 40.13 39.00
CA THR A 567 -38.81 39.61 40.34
C THR A 567 -37.91 38.39 40.22
N PHE A 568 -38.28 37.42 39.40
CA PHE A 568 -37.50 36.18 39.19
C PHE A 568 -36.17 36.44 38.49
N ILE A 569 -36.13 37.37 37.53
CA ILE A 569 -34.88 37.78 36.88
C ILE A 569 -33.94 38.41 37.91
N SER A 570 -34.44 39.32 38.75
CA SER A 570 -33.60 40.00 39.76
C SER A 570 -33.00 39.01 40.77
N LEU A 571 -33.79 38.04 41.24
CA LEU A 571 -33.30 36.99 42.13
C LEU A 571 -32.31 36.04 41.45
N SER A 572 -32.55 35.71 40.17
CA SER A 572 -31.61 34.90 39.38
C SER A 572 -30.29 35.62 39.11
N VAL A 573 -30.32 36.93 38.89
CA VAL A 573 -29.10 37.75 38.79
C VAL A 573 -28.32 37.70 40.09
N ILE A 574 -28.99 37.83 41.25
CA ILE A 574 -28.35 37.70 42.57
C ILE A 574 -27.75 36.29 42.73
N GLN A 575 -28.49 35.22 42.42
CA GLN A 575 -27.96 33.85 42.43
C GLN A 575 -26.71 33.71 41.56
N SER A 576 -26.77 34.20 40.32
CA SER A 576 -25.66 34.10 39.37
C SER A 576 -24.42 34.87 39.83
N LEU A 577 -24.62 36.02 40.46
CA LEU A 577 -23.54 36.78 41.09
C LEU A 577 -22.94 36.01 42.27
N ILE A 578 -23.76 35.42 43.15
CA ILE A 578 -23.26 34.63 44.29
C ILE A 578 -22.43 33.45 43.78
N VAL A 579 -22.95 32.65 42.84
CA VAL A 579 -22.24 31.49 42.30
C VAL A 579 -20.91 31.92 41.68
N SER A 580 -20.92 32.86 40.74
CA SER A 580 -19.73 33.27 39.99
C SER A 580 -18.68 34.01 40.84
N LEU A 581 -19.09 34.82 41.82
CA LEU A 581 -18.18 35.42 42.78
C LEU A 581 -17.59 34.35 43.72
N GLY A 582 -18.38 33.37 44.13
CA GLY A 582 -17.87 32.24 44.91
C GLY A 582 -16.90 31.36 44.13
N ASP A 583 -17.15 31.11 42.85
CA ASP A 583 -16.22 30.37 42.00
C ASP A 583 -14.86 31.08 41.98
N LYS A 584 -14.86 32.41 41.79
CA LYS A 584 -13.63 33.21 41.76
C LYS A 584 -12.95 33.31 43.12
N PHE A 585 -13.69 33.70 44.17
CA PHE A 585 -13.11 34.15 45.43
C PHE A 585 -13.12 33.09 46.54
N LEU A 586 -14.09 32.17 46.55
CA LEU A 586 -14.17 31.10 47.53
C LEU A 586 -13.37 29.86 47.09
N LEU A 587 -13.53 29.45 45.83
CA LEU A 587 -12.84 28.28 45.29
C LEU A 587 -11.50 28.60 44.62
N GLY A 588 -11.32 29.82 44.15
CA GLY A 588 -10.11 30.21 43.42
C GLY A 588 -10.09 29.73 41.98
N VAL A 589 -11.25 29.62 41.33
CA VAL A 589 -11.35 29.24 39.91
C VAL A 589 -10.54 30.21 39.05
N TYR A 590 -9.64 29.63 38.25
CA TYR A 590 -8.82 30.39 37.32
C TYR A 590 -9.68 31.04 36.24
N THR A 591 -9.40 32.30 35.94
CA THR A 591 -10.06 33.04 34.86
C THR A 591 -9.10 34.01 34.22
N VAL A 592 -9.01 33.99 32.88
CA VAL A 592 -8.32 35.02 32.12
C VAL A 592 -9.07 36.35 32.18
N ASN A 593 -10.40 36.31 32.09
CA ASN A 593 -11.25 37.51 32.17
C ASN A 593 -12.40 37.31 33.16
N THR A 594 -12.19 37.72 34.41
CA THR A 594 -13.19 37.60 35.48
C THR A 594 -14.45 38.43 35.20
N SER A 595 -14.32 39.61 34.60
CA SER A 595 -15.47 40.46 34.25
C SER A 595 -16.38 39.78 33.22
N LEU A 596 -15.77 39.12 32.23
CA LEU A 596 -16.50 38.35 31.22
C LEU A 596 -17.20 37.13 31.83
N MET A 597 -16.56 36.44 32.78
CA MET A 597 -17.18 35.32 33.50
C MET A 597 -18.45 35.79 34.24
N ILE A 598 -18.37 36.91 34.96
CA ILE A 598 -19.51 37.48 35.68
C ILE A 598 -20.60 37.93 34.69
N ALA A 599 -20.23 38.53 33.55
CA ALA A 599 -21.18 38.94 32.52
C ALA A 599 -21.95 37.73 31.95
N PHE A 600 -21.25 36.63 31.64
CA PHE A 600 -21.91 35.39 31.21
C PHE A 600 -22.75 34.76 32.32
N ALA A 601 -22.32 34.80 33.58
CA ALA A 601 -23.14 34.35 34.71
C ALA A 601 -24.46 35.11 34.77
N VAL A 602 -24.40 36.45 34.72
CA VAL A 602 -25.58 37.32 34.78
C VAL A 602 -26.50 37.11 33.59
N VAL A 603 -25.97 37.10 32.36
CA VAL A 603 -26.79 36.88 31.16
C VAL A 603 -27.41 35.48 31.15
N SER A 604 -26.65 34.45 31.52
CA SER A 604 -27.18 33.09 31.67
C SER A 604 -28.30 33.05 32.72
N GLY A 605 -28.12 33.71 33.86
CA GLY A 605 -29.15 33.84 34.90
C GLY A 605 -30.42 34.52 34.41
N ILE A 606 -30.29 35.61 33.65
CA ILE A 606 -31.43 36.31 33.04
C ILE A 606 -32.12 35.37 32.05
N THR A 607 -31.39 34.76 31.13
CA THR A 607 -31.92 33.87 30.10
C THR A 607 -32.62 32.66 30.70
N PHE A 608 -31.99 31.97 31.64
CA PHE A 608 -32.55 30.78 32.28
C PHE A 608 -33.78 31.13 33.12
N SER A 609 -33.74 32.27 33.83
CA SER A 609 -34.89 32.75 34.59
C SER A 609 -36.06 33.06 33.66
N ILE A 610 -35.83 33.75 32.53
CA ILE A 610 -36.86 34.03 31.52
C ILE A 610 -37.46 32.72 30.99
N ILE A 611 -36.64 31.74 30.62
CA ILE A 611 -37.10 30.46 30.08
C ILE A 611 -37.96 29.72 31.12
N VAL A 612 -37.38 29.47 32.30
CA VAL A 612 -38.01 28.66 33.35
C VAL A 612 -39.25 29.37 33.89
N TYR A 613 -39.15 30.66 34.22
CA TYR A 613 -40.29 31.45 34.68
C TYR A 613 -41.41 31.46 33.64
N THR A 614 -41.08 31.65 32.35
CA THR A 614 -42.12 31.72 31.32
C THR A 614 -42.85 30.40 31.17
N LEU A 615 -42.11 29.28 31.12
CA LEU A 615 -42.71 27.95 31.06
C LEU A 615 -43.66 27.71 32.25
N VAL A 616 -43.22 28.03 33.47
CA VAL A 616 -44.03 27.80 34.68
C VAL A 616 -45.20 28.80 34.78
N SER A 617 -45.02 30.05 34.39
CA SER A 617 -46.07 31.09 34.45
C SER A 617 -47.17 30.87 33.39
N VAL A 618 -46.82 30.30 32.24
CA VAL A 618 -47.76 30.01 31.15
C VAL A 618 -48.41 28.64 31.31
N LEU A 619 -47.66 27.60 31.68
CA LEU A 619 -48.11 26.19 31.69
C LEU A 619 -48.30 25.60 33.10
N GLY A 620 -48.01 26.35 34.16
CA GLY A 620 -48.18 25.88 35.53
C GLY A 620 -47.21 24.75 35.89
N ASN A 621 -47.72 23.74 36.62
CA ASN A 621 -46.93 22.56 37.02
C ASN A 621 -46.39 21.75 35.82
N VAL A 622 -47.06 21.76 34.66
CA VAL A 622 -46.54 21.15 33.43
C VAL A 622 -45.28 21.88 32.94
N GLY A 623 -45.26 23.21 33.08
CA GLY A 623 -44.09 24.03 32.77
C GLY A 623 -42.87 23.67 33.62
N LYS A 624 -43.07 23.34 34.90
CA LYS A 624 -42.00 22.87 35.79
C LYS A 624 -41.40 21.55 35.27
N ALA A 625 -42.25 20.59 34.90
CA ALA A 625 -41.80 19.31 34.35
C ALA A 625 -41.02 19.50 33.04
N LEU A 626 -41.47 20.37 32.13
CA LEU A 626 -40.74 20.68 30.90
C LEU A 626 -39.39 21.33 31.16
N ALA A 627 -39.29 22.24 32.14
CA ALA A 627 -38.02 22.85 32.52
C ALA A 627 -37.02 21.84 33.12
N ILE A 628 -37.50 20.79 33.79
CA ILE A 628 -36.67 19.66 34.25
C ILE A 628 -36.23 18.78 33.07
N ILE A 629 -37.11 18.48 32.11
CA ILE A 629 -36.74 17.71 30.91
C ILE A 629 -35.68 18.47 30.11
N LEU A 630 -35.86 19.79 29.92
CA LEU A 630 -34.87 20.63 29.27
C LEU A 630 -33.54 20.65 30.02
N LEU A 631 -33.53 20.62 31.36
CA LEU A 631 -32.30 20.48 32.13
C LEU A 631 -31.54 19.19 31.76
N ILE A 632 -32.23 18.05 31.76
CA ILE A 632 -31.64 16.73 31.48
C ILE A 632 -31.03 16.70 30.07
N VAL A 633 -31.79 17.17 29.07
CA VAL A 633 -31.31 17.21 27.67
C VAL A 633 -30.10 18.13 27.52
N GLN A 634 -30.07 19.25 28.23
CA GLN A 634 -28.97 20.22 28.16
C GLN A 634 -27.69 19.76 28.82
N VAL A 635 -27.77 19.03 29.94
CA VAL A 635 -26.59 18.48 30.60
C VAL A 635 -25.87 17.49 29.67
N ALA A 636 -26.62 16.65 28.95
CA ALA A 636 -26.05 15.73 27.98
C ALA A 636 -25.65 16.41 26.66
N GLY A 637 -26.49 17.31 26.13
CA GLY A 637 -26.36 17.81 24.75
C GLY A 637 -25.62 19.14 24.57
N SER A 638 -25.13 19.77 25.63
CA SER A 638 -24.42 21.07 25.51
C SER A 638 -22.94 20.95 25.16
N GLY A 639 -22.35 19.76 25.27
CA GLY A 639 -20.90 19.56 25.13
C GLY A 639 -20.10 20.04 26.34
N GLY A 640 -20.73 20.08 27.53
CA GLY A 640 -20.14 20.60 28.76
C GLY A 640 -19.13 19.65 29.42
N THR A 641 -19.47 18.37 29.54
CA THR A 641 -18.60 17.35 30.17
C THR A 641 -17.63 16.73 29.17
N TYR A 642 -18.15 16.42 27.98
CA TYR A 642 -17.40 15.87 26.86
C TYR A 642 -17.62 16.74 25.62
N PRO A 643 -16.68 16.76 24.66
CA PRO A 643 -16.92 17.39 23.37
C PRO A 643 -18.17 16.80 22.71
N ILE A 644 -19.07 17.66 22.22
CA ILE A 644 -20.34 17.25 21.59
C ILE A 644 -20.13 16.28 20.41
N GLN A 645 -18.95 16.27 19.80
CA GLN A 645 -18.58 15.38 18.70
C GLN A 645 -18.56 13.90 19.13
N LEU A 646 -18.40 13.62 20.42
CA LEU A 646 -18.45 12.27 20.98
C LEU A 646 -19.88 11.78 21.24
N ASP A 647 -20.87 12.68 21.24
CA ASP A 647 -22.26 12.35 21.57
C ASP A 647 -23.04 11.85 20.33
N PRO A 648 -24.12 11.06 20.54
CA PRO A 648 -24.99 10.62 19.46
C PRO A 648 -25.55 11.76 18.61
N LEU A 649 -25.84 11.48 17.34
CA LEU A 649 -26.28 12.48 16.35
C LEU A 649 -27.47 13.32 16.81
N ALA A 650 -28.42 12.72 17.56
CA ALA A 650 -29.58 13.43 18.09
C ALA A 650 -29.19 14.64 18.98
N PHE A 651 -28.19 14.50 19.84
CA PHE A 651 -27.72 15.59 20.70
C PHE A 651 -26.98 16.67 19.91
N ARG A 652 -26.20 16.27 18.90
CA ARG A 652 -25.49 17.18 18.00
C ARG A 652 -26.44 18.08 17.20
N ILE A 653 -27.59 17.55 16.77
CA ILE A 653 -28.62 18.32 16.04
C ILE A 653 -29.33 19.32 16.98
N VAL A 654 -29.62 18.91 18.21
CA VAL A 654 -30.36 19.74 19.17
C VAL A 654 -29.48 20.80 19.82
N GLN A 655 -28.17 20.56 19.97
CA GLN A 655 -27.22 21.43 20.66
C GLN A 655 -27.33 22.93 20.34
N PRO A 656 -27.45 23.37 19.07
CA PRO A 656 -27.52 24.80 18.76
C PRO A 656 -28.78 25.50 19.31
N MET A 657 -29.81 24.74 19.70
CA MET A 657 -31.03 25.27 20.31
C MET A 657 -30.96 25.34 21.84
N LEU A 658 -29.89 24.81 22.44
CA LEU A 658 -29.75 24.67 23.88
C LEU A 658 -28.99 25.87 24.48
N PRO A 659 -29.59 26.64 25.40
CA PRO A 659 -28.90 27.78 26.00
C PRO A 659 -27.71 27.39 26.89
N PHE A 660 -27.63 26.15 27.39
CA PHE A 660 -26.42 25.64 28.06
C PHE A 660 -25.19 25.66 27.17
N THR A 661 -25.32 25.39 25.86
CA THR A 661 -24.20 25.40 24.91
C THR A 661 -23.46 26.73 24.94
N TYR A 662 -24.20 27.82 24.81
CA TYR A 662 -23.67 29.18 24.75
C TYR A 662 -23.25 29.70 26.13
N SER A 663 -23.91 29.24 27.19
CA SER A 663 -23.51 29.60 28.56
C SER A 663 -22.18 28.93 28.92
N VAL A 664 -22.06 27.61 28.70
CA VAL A 664 -20.82 26.87 28.96
C VAL A 664 -19.69 27.35 28.06
N GLY A 665 -19.98 27.63 26.78
CA GLY A 665 -19.05 28.28 25.84
C GLY A 665 -18.52 29.61 26.40
N GLY A 666 -19.40 30.52 26.77
CA GLY A 666 -19.01 31.83 27.31
C GLY A 666 -18.19 31.76 28.61
N PHE A 667 -18.54 30.84 29.52
CA PHE A 667 -17.72 30.57 30.70
C PHE A 667 -16.33 30.02 30.34
N ARG A 668 -16.22 29.14 29.33
CA ARG A 668 -14.92 28.65 28.83
C ARG A 668 -14.08 29.77 28.22
N GLU A 669 -14.69 30.67 27.43
CA GLU A 669 -14.00 31.83 26.87
C GLU A 669 -13.48 32.77 27.97
N ALA A 670 -14.24 32.96 29.04
CA ALA A 670 -13.80 33.74 30.19
C ALA A 670 -12.67 33.06 31.01
N ILE A 671 -12.69 31.73 31.07
CA ILE A 671 -11.75 30.93 31.87
C ILE A 671 -10.44 30.66 31.12
N GLY A 672 -10.52 30.17 29.89
CA GLY A 672 -9.37 29.75 29.07
C GLY A 672 -8.76 30.88 28.24
N GLY A 673 -9.53 31.90 27.87
CA GLY A 673 -9.08 33.03 27.07
C GLY A 673 -10.10 33.39 25.98
N PRO A 674 -10.53 34.66 25.87
CA PRO A 674 -11.68 35.01 25.06
C PRO A 674 -11.35 35.17 23.58
N LEU A 675 -12.00 34.36 22.74
CA LEU A 675 -12.14 34.55 21.32
C LEU A 675 -13.37 35.40 21.02
N ILE A 676 -13.15 36.61 20.53
CA ILE A 676 -14.21 37.63 20.34
C ILE A 676 -15.39 37.11 19.52
N SER A 677 -15.14 36.34 18.45
CA SER A 677 -16.20 35.77 17.62
C SER A 677 -17.11 34.81 18.38
N THR A 678 -16.54 33.94 19.23
CA THR A 678 -17.31 32.99 20.04
C THR A 678 -18.09 33.72 21.12
N VAL A 679 -17.44 34.66 21.82
CA VAL A 679 -18.08 35.47 22.87
C VAL A 679 -19.30 36.23 22.31
N MET A 680 -19.17 36.86 21.13
CA MET A 680 -20.27 37.59 20.50
C MET A 680 -21.39 36.65 20.06
N MET A 681 -21.06 35.47 19.53
CA MET A 681 -22.04 34.45 19.16
C MET A 681 -22.83 33.97 20.38
N ASP A 682 -22.14 33.65 21.47
CA ASP A 682 -22.76 33.13 22.70
C ASP A 682 -23.71 34.15 23.33
N PHE A 683 -23.29 35.42 23.47
CA PHE A 683 -24.19 36.48 23.95
C PHE A 683 -25.40 36.66 23.03
N SER A 684 -25.19 36.67 21.71
CA SER A 684 -26.26 36.88 20.72
C SER A 684 -27.30 35.77 20.79
N MET A 685 -26.86 34.51 20.91
CA MET A 685 -27.77 33.37 21.00
C MET A 685 -28.53 33.34 22.33
N LEU A 686 -27.90 33.65 23.46
CA LEU A 686 -28.60 33.76 24.75
C LEU A 686 -29.66 34.87 24.73
N ILE A 687 -29.36 36.02 24.13
CA ILE A 687 -30.32 37.11 23.95
C ILE A 687 -31.46 36.69 23.03
N LEU A 688 -31.16 36.05 21.89
CA LEU A 688 -32.17 35.57 20.94
C LEU A 688 -33.12 34.56 21.59
N ILE A 689 -32.60 33.60 22.36
CA ILE A 689 -33.41 32.64 23.11
C ILE A 689 -34.26 33.36 24.16
N SER A 690 -33.71 34.35 24.86
CA SER A 690 -34.46 35.16 25.83
C SER A 690 -35.63 35.89 25.16
N ILE A 691 -35.39 36.50 23.99
CA ILE A 691 -36.44 37.18 23.20
C ILE A 691 -37.52 36.17 22.79
N LEU A 692 -37.14 34.99 22.32
CA LEU A 692 -38.08 33.94 21.93
C LEU A 692 -39.04 33.57 23.08
N PHE A 693 -38.51 33.37 24.29
CA PHE A 693 -39.33 33.04 25.46
C PHE A 693 -40.14 34.25 25.98
N ILE A 694 -39.63 35.47 25.89
CA ILE A 694 -40.41 36.69 26.16
C ILE A 694 -41.63 36.77 25.21
N LEU A 695 -41.43 36.50 23.92
CA LEU A 695 -42.51 36.46 22.94
C LEU A 695 -43.49 35.33 23.23
N LEU A 696 -43.01 34.16 23.66
CA LEU A 696 -43.86 33.06 24.12
C LEU A 696 -44.76 33.53 25.28
N GLY A 697 -44.19 34.17 26.29
CA GLY A 697 -44.95 34.77 27.40
C GLY A 697 -45.98 35.80 26.92
N LEU A 698 -45.59 36.70 26.01
CA LEU A 698 -46.46 37.74 25.47
C LEU A 698 -47.68 37.16 24.73
N PHE A 699 -47.45 36.20 23.82
CA PHE A 699 -48.49 35.66 22.95
C PHE A 699 -49.33 34.58 23.64
N PHE A 700 -48.71 33.68 24.42
CA PHE A 700 -49.38 32.49 24.95
C PHE A 700 -49.92 32.62 26.37
N LYS A 701 -49.47 33.60 27.18
CA LYS A 701 -49.97 33.73 28.56
C LYS A 701 -51.49 33.94 28.62
N ARG A 702 -52.05 34.84 27.81
CA ARG A 702 -53.49 35.12 27.79
C ARG A 702 -54.35 33.95 27.27
N PRO A 703 -54.06 33.35 26.09
CA PRO A 703 -54.90 32.28 25.54
C PRO A 703 -54.84 30.97 26.33
N LEU A 704 -53.70 30.64 26.95
CA LEU A 704 -53.54 29.39 27.68
C LEU A 704 -54.00 29.46 29.15
N ASP A 705 -54.08 30.65 29.75
CA ASP A 705 -54.49 30.84 31.14
C ASP A 705 -55.80 30.10 31.55
N PRO A 706 -56.91 30.16 30.79
CA PRO A 706 -58.15 29.48 31.20
C PRO A 706 -58.03 27.96 31.18
N VAL A 707 -57.28 27.41 30.21
CA VAL A 707 -57.09 25.96 30.08
C VAL A 707 -56.20 25.44 31.20
N ILE A 708 -55.07 26.10 31.42
CA ILE A 708 -54.08 25.73 32.43
C ILE A 708 -54.64 25.93 33.84
N SER A 709 -55.33 27.04 34.11
CA SER A 709 -55.95 27.27 35.42
C SER A 709 -57.02 26.23 35.75
N LYS A 710 -57.79 25.76 34.75
CA LYS A 710 -58.77 24.67 34.93
C LYS A 710 -58.09 23.33 35.18
N PHE A 711 -56.99 23.05 34.48
CA PHE A 711 -56.16 21.86 34.70
C PHE A 711 -55.56 21.85 36.11
N GLU A 712 -54.93 22.94 36.54
CA GLU A 712 -54.38 23.09 37.90
C GLU A 712 -55.45 22.93 38.97
N ALA A 713 -56.63 23.53 38.79
CA ALA A 713 -57.72 23.41 39.75
C ALA A 713 -58.23 21.97 39.87
N LYS A 714 -58.30 21.21 38.75
CA LYS A 714 -58.66 19.78 38.77
C LYS A 714 -57.55 18.94 39.41
N PHE A 715 -56.29 19.23 39.11
CA PHE A 715 -55.15 18.53 39.67
C PHE A 715 -55.06 18.74 41.18
N LYS A 716 -55.25 19.97 41.67
CA LYS A 716 -55.32 20.25 43.11
C LYS A 716 -56.50 19.56 43.79
N LYS A 717 -57.66 19.46 43.13
CA LYS A 717 -58.82 18.70 43.64
C LYS A 717 -58.58 17.19 43.77
N SER A 718 -57.58 16.64 43.08
CA SER A 718 -57.23 15.21 43.21
C SER A 718 -56.56 14.85 44.54
N GLY A 719 -56.12 15.85 45.33
CA GLY A 719 -55.40 15.66 46.58
C GLY A 719 -53.91 15.29 46.41
N ILE A 720 -53.45 15.08 45.18
CA ILE A 720 -52.05 14.75 44.85
C ILE A 720 -51.25 15.99 44.45
N GLY A 721 -51.91 17.01 43.90
CA GLY A 721 -51.25 18.24 43.43
C GLY A 721 -51.22 19.36 44.47
N GLU A 722 -50.09 20.06 44.58
CA GLU A 722 -49.94 21.32 45.36
C GLU A 722 -50.79 22.48 44.81
#